data_AF-A0A537L8T2-F1
#
_entry.id   AF-A0A537L8T2-F1
#
_cell.length_a   1.000
_cell.length_b   1.000
_cell.length_c   1.000
_cell.angle_alpha   90.00
_cell.angle_beta   90.00
_cell.angle_gamma   90.00
#
_symmetry.space_group_name_H-M   'P 1'
#
loop_
_entity.id
_entity.type
_entity.pdbx_description
1 polymer ?
#
loop_
_entity_poly.entity_id
_entity_poly.type
_entity_poly.pdbx_seq_one_letter_code
_entity_poly.pdbx_strand_id
1 'polypeptide(L)'
;RDKFEQVVQMLSEGISSRRGRAGAFLHRDQVHGVLRGRRGARLAAITSGGAIPDTADYDVIEDPQGTFVGKVNEDFAIESSGGDIFLLGNTSWRIRRVEAGKVRVENAHGAPPTVPFWLGEAPARTAELSHAVSSLREAVADRLSDAAGAAQWLGVETGVDHAGAEQIVAYVAETAAVLGCVPTERAIVAERFFDEAGGMQLILHTPFGGRINRAWGLAIRKRFCLTFDFELQAAATDDGIVLSLGEQHSFPLDSVFAFVRTATAKDDLIQALLASPMFTNRWRWNANRALAVLRYGGGRRVPMPIQRMRAEDLMAAVFPEQVACQDNRSGPVTPPDHPLVNETIDNCLYEAMDLDGLQEIVGRIERGELHTVAVETPSPSPMSHEILNANPFAFLDDAPLEERRARAVTLRRTDPDLANGIGALDQAAIDEVRQQAQPDVRDADELHDHLLSVGLQPEEEAGTWISYADALIAAGRATVAVWRDDSHREYRAYVAAERTTLVRAAVPDVRFTPEITIALPRAGQTELTQDDAIRQIVLGWLIVAGPVTPPALAARLGVRPADVEIALAALEGMGTVLRGRFTPGIVEQEWCERRLLARIHRLTLGRLRREIEAVPAADFMRFLFRWQHVQPGSQLHGRDGVLQIIGQLQGMEIPAPAWEEHVIPARVRLYDPADLEHLCLSGTVTWGRLSASGGMTEEQSETGKRTRRQGPGRNSPIAFVLREDLPVFLRVHRDLETTVARLSSAAGDVARYLQQRGASFMSDIVKGTRRLPSEVEDALWELVAQGVVSGDGVAGLRQLLHGGTRRRDRRRYRAYGGFRTVPDGSGVRSGPSGAGLRTHGRSLPVGRWSLWQGSGEVESGSTEEAIARQLLRRYGVVFRDLVARESLAPGWRALLGFYRRWEAQGQVRGGRFVAGFVGEQFALPEAVEALRAVRRVAEDREVIVVSAADPLNLIGVILPGGKVSSVSGLAIAYRNGAPFDIAPMGALLSRLQREPTSVRSRE
;
A
#
# COMPACT_ATOMS: atom_id res chain seq x y z
N ARG A 1 39.49 -36.04 18.48
CA ARG A 1 39.69 -36.84 19.70
C ARG A 1 39.54 -35.96 20.94
N ASP A 2 40.26 -34.85 21.01
CA ASP A 2 40.25 -33.94 22.16
C ASP A 2 38.85 -33.40 22.51
N LYS A 3 38.06 -32.97 21.50
CA LYS A 3 36.65 -32.58 21.70
C LYS A 3 35.80 -33.69 22.36
N PHE A 4 36.00 -34.95 21.97
CA PHE A 4 35.31 -36.09 22.58
C PHE A 4 35.74 -36.29 24.03
N GLU A 5 37.04 -36.18 24.31
CA GLU A 5 37.57 -36.32 25.66
C GLU A 5 37.08 -35.20 26.59
N GLN A 6 36.95 -33.96 26.09
CA GLN A 6 36.36 -32.83 26.83
C GLN A 6 34.88 -33.08 27.18
N VAL A 7 34.07 -33.57 26.23
CA VAL A 7 32.66 -33.92 26.49
C VAL A 7 32.55 -35.04 27.52
N VAL A 8 33.37 -36.09 27.38
CA VAL A 8 33.41 -37.20 28.34
C VAL A 8 33.84 -36.72 29.72
N GLN A 9 34.81 -35.80 29.80
CA GLN A 9 35.23 -35.17 31.05
C GLN A 9 34.11 -34.35 31.69
N MET A 10 33.44 -33.47 30.93
CA MET A 10 32.28 -32.70 31.40
C MET A 10 31.18 -33.62 31.96
N LEU A 11 30.84 -34.71 31.26
CA LEU A 11 29.80 -35.64 31.70
C LEU A 11 30.20 -36.54 32.88
N SER A 12 31.50 -36.66 33.19
CA SER A 12 32.04 -37.51 34.25
C SER A 12 32.41 -36.75 35.53
N GLU A 13 32.95 -35.54 35.35
CA GLU A 13 33.39 -34.64 36.43
C GLU A 13 32.33 -33.60 36.83
N GLY A 14 31.29 -33.41 36.00
CA GLY A 14 30.23 -32.43 36.21
C GLY A 14 30.29 -31.28 35.22
N ILE A 15 29.13 -30.65 34.99
CA ILE A 15 28.95 -29.65 33.93
C ILE A 15 29.49 -28.27 34.33
N SER A 16 29.52 -27.95 35.62
CA SER A 16 30.19 -26.75 36.15
C SER A 16 31.19 -27.18 37.22
N SER A 17 32.41 -26.65 37.13
CA SER A 17 33.50 -26.91 38.07
C SER A 17 33.11 -26.58 39.52
N ARG A 18 32.25 -25.57 39.73
CA ARG A 18 31.77 -25.14 41.07
C ARG A 18 30.87 -26.16 41.77
N ARG A 19 30.17 -27.02 41.01
CA ARG A 19 29.26 -28.05 41.56
C ARG A 19 29.93 -29.41 41.73
N GLY A 20 31.18 -29.56 41.28
CA GLY A 20 31.89 -30.84 41.27
C GLY A 20 31.12 -31.94 40.53
N ARG A 21 31.29 -33.20 40.96
CA ARG A 21 30.63 -34.38 40.34
C ARG A 21 29.13 -34.50 40.60
N ALA A 22 28.51 -33.49 41.21
CA ALA A 22 27.07 -33.46 41.44
C ALA A 22 26.34 -33.23 40.11
N GLY A 23 25.47 -34.17 39.73
CA GLY A 23 24.76 -34.14 38.44
C GLY A 23 25.52 -34.73 37.24
N ALA A 24 26.72 -35.29 37.43
CA ALA A 24 27.41 -36.02 36.37
C ALA A 24 26.68 -37.33 36.01
N PHE A 25 26.59 -37.63 34.71
CA PHE A 25 25.85 -38.79 34.19
C PHE A 25 26.75 -40.01 33.93
N LEU A 26 28.05 -39.80 33.76
CA LEU A 26 29.00 -40.86 33.45
C LEU A 26 29.97 -41.13 34.60
N HIS A 27 30.39 -42.38 34.70
CA HIS A 27 31.49 -42.85 35.50
C HIS A 27 32.63 -43.21 34.56
N ARG A 28 33.76 -42.51 34.67
CA ARG A 28 34.96 -42.73 33.85
C ARG A 28 36.05 -43.40 34.67
N ASP A 29 36.41 -44.61 34.27
CA ASP A 29 37.59 -45.32 34.72
C ASP A 29 38.73 -45.03 33.74
N GLN A 30 39.63 -44.11 34.12
CA GLN A 30 40.75 -43.71 33.28
C GLN A 30 41.86 -44.77 33.22
N VAL A 31 41.97 -45.64 34.23
CA VAL A 31 43.00 -46.68 34.30
C VAL A 31 42.72 -47.76 33.26
N HIS A 32 41.46 -48.17 33.14
CA HIS A 32 41.03 -49.21 32.20
C HIS A 32 40.39 -48.66 30.91
N GLY A 33 40.22 -47.34 30.81
CA GLY A 33 39.56 -46.70 29.67
C GLY A 33 38.06 -47.03 29.53
N VAL A 34 37.35 -47.26 30.64
CA VAL A 34 35.94 -47.72 30.64
C VAL A 34 34.97 -46.61 31.07
N LEU A 35 33.88 -46.44 30.31
CA LEU A 35 32.76 -45.55 30.65
C LEU A 35 31.53 -46.36 31.08
N ARG A 36 30.86 -45.94 32.16
CA ARG A 36 29.59 -46.53 32.64
C ARG A 36 28.58 -45.43 33.00
N GLY A 37 27.29 -45.68 32.81
CA GLY A 37 26.25 -44.74 33.26
C GLY A 37 26.11 -44.73 34.78
N ARG A 38 25.99 -43.54 35.38
CA ARG A 38 25.65 -43.39 36.81
C ARG A 38 24.16 -43.62 37.03
N ARG A 39 23.77 -43.88 38.28
CA ARG A 39 22.37 -44.07 38.67
C ARG A 39 21.56 -42.82 38.29
N GLY A 40 20.47 -43.01 37.56
CA GLY A 40 19.61 -41.92 37.06
C GLY A 40 19.91 -41.45 35.63
N ALA A 41 21.09 -41.74 35.07
CA ALA A 41 21.47 -41.30 33.72
C ALA A 41 20.55 -41.88 32.63
N ARG A 42 20.19 -43.17 32.74
CA ARG A 42 19.24 -43.81 31.81
C ARG A 42 17.86 -43.13 31.83
N LEU A 43 17.35 -42.79 33.02
CA LEU A 43 16.04 -42.15 33.15
C LEU A 43 16.05 -40.72 32.58
N ALA A 44 17.11 -39.95 32.87
CA ALA A 44 17.30 -38.63 32.29
C ALA A 44 17.35 -38.67 30.76
N ALA A 45 18.10 -39.62 30.17
CA ALA A 45 18.20 -39.77 28.73
C ALA A 45 16.86 -40.17 28.07
N ILE A 46 16.10 -41.09 28.68
CA ILE A 46 14.80 -41.52 28.15
C ILE A 46 13.74 -40.42 28.22
N THR A 47 13.73 -39.64 29.31
CA THR A 47 12.66 -38.66 29.56
C THR A 47 12.95 -37.28 29.02
N SER A 48 14.22 -36.86 29.01
CA SER A 48 14.63 -35.51 28.62
C SER A 48 15.51 -35.46 27.37
N GLY A 49 15.89 -36.63 26.83
CA GLY A 49 16.65 -36.73 25.59
C GLY A 49 15.83 -36.36 24.35
N GLY A 50 16.52 -36.32 23.20
CA GLY A 50 15.96 -35.88 21.92
C GLY A 50 16.65 -34.63 21.38
N ALA A 51 16.56 -34.43 20.07
CA ALA A 51 17.23 -33.32 19.37
C ALA A 51 16.31 -32.10 19.16
N ILE A 52 15.00 -32.32 19.05
CA ILE A 52 14.03 -31.24 18.85
C ILE A 52 13.95 -30.39 20.13
N PRO A 53 14.16 -29.07 20.04
CA PRO A 53 14.06 -28.18 21.19
C PRO A 53 12.61 -28.03 21.66
N ASP A 54 12.41 -27.78 22.95
CA ASP A 54 11.09 -27.42 23.48
C ASP A 54 10.82 -25.94 23.15
N THR A 55 9.96 -25.67 22.18
CA THR A 55 9.33 -24.35 22.00
C THR A 55 8.21 -24.21 23.03
N ALA A 56 8.10 -23.05 23.68
CA ALA A 56 6.99 -22.81 24.58
C ALA A 56 5.83 -22.21 23.79
N ASP A 57 4.66 -22.84 23.90
CA ASP A 57 3.42 -22.27 23.43
C ASP A 57 2.63 -21.74 24.63
N TYR A 58 1.93 -20.64 24.45
CA TYR A 58 0.94 -20.13 25.39
C TYR A 58 -0.43 -20.67 25.03
N ASP A 59 -1.17 -21.15 26.03
CA ASP A 59 -2.55 -21.59 25.84
C ASP A 59 -3.45 -20.36 25.66
N VAL A 60 -4.16 -20.29 24.53
CA VAL A 60 -5.16 -19.24 24.27
C VAL A 60 -6.49 -19.66 24.88
N ILE A 61 -7.00 -18.84 25.79
CA ILE A 61 -8.20 -19.14 26.58
C ILE A 61 -9.21 -18.00 26.42
N GLU A 62 -10.42 -18.34 25.98
CA GLU A 62 -11.54 -17.42 25.88
C GLU A 62 -12.05 -17.00 27.27
N ASP A 63 -12.27 -15.70 27.47
CA ASP A 63 -12.83 -15.12 28.69
C ASP A 63 -14.26 -14.60 28.41
N PRO A 64 -15.24 -14.77 29.32
CA PRO A 64 -15.16 -15.33 30.67
C PRO A 64 -15.33 -16.86 30.74
N GLN A 65 -15.66 -17.55 29.64
CA GLN A 65 -16.01 -18.98 29.70
C GLN A 65 -14.83 -19.90 30.08
N GLY A 66 -13.58 -19.42 29.99
CA GLY A 66 -12.39 -20.20 30.27
C GLY A 66 -12.11 -21.31 29.25
N THR A 67 -12.67 -21.19 28.04
CA THR A 67 -12.61 -22.24 27.02
C THR A 67 -11.27 -22.18 26.28
N PHE A 68 -10.59 -23.32 26.15
CA PHE A 68 -9.36 -23.42 25.39
C PHE A 68 -9.66 -23.28 23.88
N VAL A 69 -9.05 -22.28 23.25
CA VAL A 69 -9.28 -21.96 21.83
C VAL A 69 -8.16 -22.54 20.96
N GLY A 70 -6.92 -22.53 21.46
CA GLY A 70 -5.76 -23.01 20.75
C GLY A 70 -4.46 -22.56 21.42
N LYS A 71 -3.38 -22.50 20.66
CA LYS A 71 -2.05 -22.14 21.15
C LYS A 71 -1.43 -21.06 20.28
N VAL A 72 -0.61 -20.21 20.88
CA VAL A 72 0.26 -19.26 20.17
C VAL A 72 1.68 -19.39 20.66
N ASN A 73 2.65 -19.02 19.83
CA ASN A 73 4.06 -19.03 20.21
C ASN A 73 4.32 -18.05 21.38
N GLU A 74 5.25 -18.41 22.27
CA GLU A 74 5.65 -17.59 23.41
C GLU A 74 6.12 -16.19 23.04
N ASP A 75 6.93 -16.04 22.00
CA ASP A 75 7.47 -14.71 21.66
C ASP A 75 6.35 -13.80 21.11
N PHE A 76 5.42 -14.36 20.32
CA PHE A 76 4.19 -13.66 19.95
C PHE A 76 3.38 -13.24 21.17
N ALA A 77 3.22 -14.14 22.16
CA ALA A 77 2.45 -13.85 23.36
C ALA A 77 3.11 -12.78 24.25
N ILE A 78 4.44 -12.74 24.33
CA ILE A 78 5.20 -11.77 25.13
C ILE A 78 5.20 -10.39 24.48
N GLU A 79 5.31 -10.32 23.15
CA GLU A 79 5.31 -9.06 22.40
C GLU A 79 3.91 -8.47 22.21
N SER A 80 2.86 -9.27 22.42
CA SER A 80 1.48 -8.82 22.26
C SER A 80 0.96 -8.05 23.49
N SER A 81 0.22 -6.98 23.23
CA SER A 81 -0.39 -6.12 24.24
C SER A 81 -1.89 -6.39 24.41
N GLY A 82 -2.44 -5.94 25.56
CA GLY A 82 -3.88 -5.95 25.80
C GLY A 82 -4.60 -5.03 24.80
N GLY A 83 -5.49 -5.59 23.99
CA GLY A 83 -6.20 -4.89 22.91
C GLY A 83 -5.88 -5.43 21.51
N ASP A 84 -4.75 -6.12 21.34
CA ASP A 84 -4.30 -6.64 20.05
C ASP A 84 -5.24 -7.73 19.53
N ILE A 85 -5.49 -7.73 18.22
CA ILE A 85 -6.39 -8.68 17.56
C ILE A 85 -5.56 -9.61 16.69
N PHE A 86 -5.71 -10.92 16.88
CA PHE A 86 -5.00 -11.92 16.09
C PHE A 86 -5.91 -13.03 15.56
N LEU A 87 -5.48 -13.68 14.47
CA LEU A 87 -6.25 -14.75 13.84
C LEU A 87 -5.82 -16.12 14.40
N LEU A 88 -6.75 -16.88 14.96
CA LEU A 88 -6.51 -18.28 15.33
C LEU A 88 -7.59 -19.16 14.71
N GLY A 89 -7.18 -20.04 13.79
CA GLY A 89 -8.12 -20.72 12.89
C GLY A 89 -8.73 -19.73 11.89
N ASN A 90 -10.07 -19.70 11.80
CA ASN A 90 -10.82 -18.74 10.97
C ASN A 90 -11.44 -17.60 11.78
N THR A 91 -11.09 -17.48 13.07
CA THR A 91 -11.71 -16.54 14.00
C THR A 91 -10.69 -15.52 14.49
N SER A 92 -11.10 -14.25 14.52
CA SER A 92 -10.33 -13.14 15.09
C SER A 92 -10.55 -13.06 16.60
N TRP A 93 -9.47 -13.00 17.36
CA TRP A 93 -9.46 -12.95 18.83
C TRP A 93 -8.78 -11.68 19.31
N ARG A 94 -9.39 -10.96 20.25
CA ARG A 94 -8.80 -9.78 20.91
C ARG A 94 -8.18 -10.19 22.24
N ILE A 95 -6.91 -9.84 22.45
CA ILE A 95 -6.19 -10.08 23.69
C ILE A 95 -6.73 -9.17 24.78
N ARG A 96 -7.18 -9.78 25.90
CA ARG A 96 -7.54 -9.06 27.13
C ARG A 96 -6.33 -8.87 28.03
N ARG A 97 -5.56 -9.94 28.22
CA ARG A 97 -4.33 -9.97 29.03
C ARG A 97 -3.49 -11.19 28.74
N VAL A 98 -2.19 -11.06 28.95
CA VAL A 98 -1.22 -12.15 28.89
C VAL A 98 -0.83 -12.55 30.32
N GLU A 99 -0.95 -13.83 30.65
CA GLU A 99 -0.56 -14.45 31.92
C GLU A 99 0.59 -15.44 31.66
N ALA A 100 1.30 -15.89 32.71
CA ALA A 100 2.39 -16.87 32.56
C ALA A 100 1.89 -18.18 31.91
N GLY A 101 2.23 -18.37 30.63
CA GLY A 101 1.85 -19.52 29.81
C GLY A 101 0.42 -19.51 29.27
N LYS A 102 -0.33 -18.40 29.41
CA LYS A 102 -1.72 -18.29 28.95
C LYS A 102 -2.01 -16.91 28.34
N VAL A 103 -2.73 -16.86 27.22
CA VAL A 103 -3.27 -15.60 26.66
C VAL A 103 -4.78 -15.62 26.82
N ARG A 104 -5.33 -14.64 27.55
CA ARG A 104 -6.77 -14.48 27.73
C ARG A 104 -7.33 -13.63 26.60
N VAL A 105 -8.33 -14.14 25.90
CA VAL A 105 -8.89 -13.51 24.70
C VAL A 105 -10.41 -13.41 24.74
N GLU A 106 -10.96 -12.51 23.93
CA GLU A 106 -12.37 -12.45 23.59
C GLU A 106 -12.57 -12.48 22.06
N ASN A 107 -13.75 -12.86 21.59
CA ASN A 107 -14.02 -12.87 20.16
C ASN A 107 -14.06 -11.44 19.60
N ALA A 108 -13.30 -11.17 18.53
CA ALA A 108 -13.22 -9.84 17.91
C ALA A 108 -14.23 -9.64 16.75
N HIS A 109 -15.15 -10.58 16.53
CA HIS A 109 -16.28 -10.51 15.59
C HIS A 109 -15.90 -10.13 14.15
N GLY A 110 -14.77 -10.63 13.66
CA GLY A 110 -14.29 -10.39 12.29
C GLY A 110 -13.54 -9.07 12.10
N ALA A 111 -13.14 -8.40 13.20
CA ALA A 111 -12.21 -7.28 13.12
C ALA A 111 -10.88 -7.70 12.47
N PRO A 112 -10.23 -6.82 11.69
CA PRO A 112 -9.02 -7.13 10.94
C PRO A 112 -7.90 -7.60 11.90
N PRO A 113 -7.39 -8.84 11.75
CA PRO A 113 -6.41 -9.40 12.67
C PRO A 113 -4.98 -9.16 12.20
N THR A 114 -4.05 -9.12 13.15
CA THR A 114 -2.64 -9.43 12.94
C THR A 114 -2.49 -10.95 12.84
N VAL A 115 -1.73 -11.45 11.87
CA VAL A 115 -1.50 -12.90 11.77
C VAL A 115 -0.49 -13.30 12.85
N PRO A 116 -0.81 -14.20 13.79
CA PRO A 116 0.16 -14.68 14.75
C PRO A 116 1.25 -15.44 14.00
N PHE A 117 2.50 -15.12 14.26
CA PHE A 117 3.62 -15.84 13.68
C PHE A 117 3.92 -17.09 14.51
N TRP A 118 4.27 -18.17 13.81
CA TRP A 118 4.86 -19.35 14.42
C TRP A 118 6.36 -19.23 14.22
N LEU A 119 7.13 -18.94 15.28
CA LEU A 119 8.58 -19.12 15.27
C LEU A 119 8.90 -20.62 15.27
N GLY A 120 8.63 -21.28 14.15
CA GLY A 120 9.56 -22.29 13.69
C GLY A 120 10.77 -21.54 13.14
N GLU A 121 11.97 -22.01 13.41
CA GLU A 121 13.12 -21.63 12.60
C GLU A 121 12.85 -22.13 11.18
N ALA A 122 12.09 -21.36 10.40
CA ALA A 122 11.84 -21.68 9.01
C ALA A 122 13.20 -21.65 8.30
N PRO A 123 13.53 -22.66 7.48
CA PRO A 123 14.79 -22.65 6.76
C PRO A 123 14.84 -21.39 5.91
N ALA A 124 15.92 -20.61 6.05
CA ALA A 124 16.20 -19.51 5.15
C ALA A 124 16.43 -20.04 3.73
N ARG A 125 16.35 -19.15 2.73
CA ARG A 125 16.63 -19.50 1.34
C ARG A 125 18.01 -20.15 1.20
N THR A 126 18.07 -21.31 0.55
CA THR A 126 19.35 -22.01 0.29
C THR A 126 20.14 -21.30 -0.81
N ALA A 127 21.44 -21.59 -0.90
CA ALA A 127 22.30 -21.03 -1.95
C ALA A 127 21.79 -21.36 -3.36
N GLU A 128 21.31 -22.59 -3.59
CA GLU A 128 20.78 -23.00 -4.90
C GLU A 128 19.52 -22.21 -5.28
N LEU A 129 18.64 -21.93 -4.31
CA LEU A 129 17.44 -21.15 -4.55
C LEU A 129 17.75 -19.65 -4.71
N SER A 130 18.70 -19.11 -3.95
CA SER A 130 19.23 -17.74 -4.14
C SER A 130 19.83 -17.57 -5.54
N HIS A 131 20.56 -18.57 -6.02
CA HIS A 131 21.12 -18.60 -7.37
C HIS A 131 20.03 -18.63 -8.45
N ALA A 132 18.99 -19.47 -8.27
CA ALA A 132 17.88 -19.55 -9.21
C ALA A 132 17.08 -18.23 -9.27
N VAL A 133 16.80 -17.60 -8.12
CA VAL A 133 16.12 -16.29 -8.06
C VAL A 133 16.97 -15.21 -8.74
N SER A 134 18.27 -15.17 -8.48
CA SER A 134 19.18 -14.20 -9.12
C SER A 134 19.28 -14.41 -10.61
N SER A 135 19.38 -15.66 -11.08
CA SER A 135 19.40 -16.00 -12.51
C SER A 135 18.12 -15.55 -13.22
N LEU A 136 16.96 -15.70 -12.56
CA LEU A 136 15.69 -15.23 -13.10
C LEU A 136 15.65 -13.70 -13.18
N ARG A 137 16.12 -12.99 -12.15
CA ARG A 137 16.22 -11.53 -12.14
C ARG A 137 17.12 -11.02 -13.26
N GLU A 138 18.30 -11.62 -13.44
CA GLU A 138 19.23 -11.29 -14.54
C GLU A 138 18.57 -11.52 -15.90
N ALA A 139 17.94 -12.67 -16.12
CA ALA A 139 17.32 -13.00 -17.40
C ALA A 139 16.15 -12.07 -17.76
N VAL A 140 15.38 -11.60 -16.76
CA VAL A 140 14.34 -10.56 -16.96
C VAL A 140 15.00 -9.20 -17.25
N ALA A 141 16.04 -8.82 -16.48
CA ALA A 141 16.75 -7.57 -16.64
C ALA A 141 17.33 -7.40 -18.07
N ASP A 142 17.92 -8.46 -18.61
CA ASP A 142 18.48 -8.49 -19.98
C ASP A 142 17.43 -8.26 -21.08
N ARG A 143 16.15 -8.48 -20.77
CA ARG A 143 15.03 -8.41 -21.72
C ARG A 143 14.14 -7.18 -21.52
N LEU A 144 14.50 -6.26 -20.62
CA LEU A 144 13.67 -5.09 -20.32
C LEU A 144 13.43 -4.15 -21.52
N SER A 145 14.28 -4.21 -22.55
CA SER A 145 14.09 -3.46 -23.79
C SER A 145 12.84 -3.86 -24.57
N ASP A 146 12.35 -5.10 -24.40
CA ASP A 146 11.10 -5.61 -24.93
C ASP A 146 10.28 -6.24 -23.80
N ALA A 147 9.54 -5.41 -23.07
CA ALA A 147 8.75 -5.85 -21.92
C ALA A 147 7.68 -6.91 -22.27
N ALA A 148 7.10 -6.84 -23.48
CA ALA A 148 6.11 -7.81 -23.94
C ALA A 148 6.76 -9.17 -24.24
N GLY A 149 7.90 -9.16 -24.94
CA GLY A 149 8.70 -10.35 -25.18
C GLY A 149 9.25 -10.97 -23.88
N ALA A 150 9.68 -10.15 -22.93
CA ALA A 150 10.11 -10.59 -21.60
C ALA A 150 8.98 -11.30 -20.84
N ALA A 151 7.77 -10.75 -20.85
CA ALA A 151 6.61 -11.35 -20.18
C ALA A 151 6.20 -12.68 -20.86
N GLN A 152 6.24 -12.73 -22.19
CA GLN A 152 5.98 -13.98 -22.92
C GLN A 152 7.00 -15.06 -22.60
N TRP A 153 8.29 -14.73 -22.65
CA TRP A 153 9.37 -15.66 -22.29
C TRP A 153 9.22 -16.17 -20.85
N LEU A 154 8.96 -15.26 -19.90
CA LEU A 154 8.83 -15.61 -18.49
C LEU A 154 7.64 -16.56 -18.25
N GLY A 155 6.51 -16.33 -18.92
CA GLY A 155 5.36 -17.23 -18.89
C GLY A 155 5.66 -18.63 -19.43
N VAL A 156 6.47 -18.72 -20.50
CA VAL A 156 6.89 -20.01 -21.08
C VAL A 156 7.90 -20.73 -20.17
N GLU A 157 8.87 -20.01 -19.62
CA GLU A 157 9.94 -20.58 -18.80
C GLU A 157 9.44 -21.07 -17.43
N THR A 158 8.55 -20.30 -16.79
CA THR A 158 8.15 -20.57 -15.40
C THR A 158 6.73 -21.13 -15.27
N GLY A 159 5.93 -21.08 -16.33
CA GLY A 159 4.51 -21.44 -16.29
C GLY A 159 3.63 -20.42 -15.56
N VAL A 160 4.16 -19.25 -15.19
CA VAL A 160 3.37 -18.17 -14.61
C VAL A 160 2.37 -17.64 -15.64
N ASP A 161 1.20 -17.23 -15.17
CA ASP A 161 0.19 -16.64 -16.05
C ASP A 161 0.68 -15.29 -16.60
N HIS A 162 0.10 -14.87 -17.72
CA HIS A 162 0.54 -13.65 -18.42
C HIS A 162 0.49 -12.40 -17.52
N ALA A 163 -0.55 -12.26 -16.69
CA ALA A 163 -0.67 -11.10 -15.80
C ALA A 163 0.38 -11.12 -14.67
N GLY A 164 0.75 -12.30 -14.18
CA GLY A 164 1.88 -12.47 -13.27
C GLY A 164 3.22 -12.13 -13.91
N ALA A 165 3.46 -12.61 -15.14
CA ALA A 165 4.68 -12.32 -15.89
C ALA A 165 4.88 -10.80 -16.12
N GLU A 166 3.84 -10.11 -16.58
CA GLU A 166 3.88 -8.65 -16.76
C GLU A 166 4.18 -7.89 -15.45
N GLN A 167 3.68 -8.38 -14.31
CA GLN A 167 3.96 -7.76 -13.01
C GLN A 167 5.42 -7.91 -12.60
N ILE A 168 5.99 -9.10 -12.81
CA ILE A 168 7.40 -9.36 -12.51
C ILE A 168 8.29 -8.48 -13.39
N VAL A 169 8.01 -8.41 -14.70
CA VAL A 169 8.77 -7.56 -15.63
C VAL A 169 8.67 -6.09 -15.22
N ALA A 170 7.48 -5.59 -14.90
CA ALA A 170 7.29 -4.21 -14.45
C ALA A 170 8.04 -3.91 -13.14
N TYR A 171 8.00 -4.84 -12.18
CA TYR A 171 8.70 -4.72 -10.89
C TYR A 171 10.22 -4.66 -11.06
N VAL A 172 10.78 -5.50 -11.92
CA VAL A 172 12.22 -5.50 -12.24
C VAL A 172 12.60 -4.22 -13.01
N ALA A 173 11.77 -3.77 -13.95
CA ALA A 173 11.98 -2.52 -14.69
C ALA A 173 12.02 -1.30 -13.77
N GLU A 174 11.04 -1.18 -12.87
CA GLU A 174 10.95 -0.07 -11.90
C GLU A 174 12.15 -0.07 -10.95
N THR A 175 12.58 -1.26 -10.51
CA THR A 175 13.78 -1.41 -9.67
C THR A 175 15.04 -0.95 -10.41
N ALA A 176 15.23 -1.41 -11.66
CA ALA A 176 16.38 -1.03 -12.47
C ALA A 176 16.41 0.48 -12.75
N ALA A 177 15.24 1.10 -12.95
CA ALA A 177 15.13 2.55 -13.15
C ALA A 177 15.54 3.36 -11.91
N VAL A 178 15.22 2.88 -10.70
CA VAL A 178 15.54 3.57 -9.44
C VAL A 178 16.98 3.31 -8.99
N LEU A 179 17.43 2.06 -9.04
CA LEU A 179 18.76 1.66 -8.52
C LEU A 179 19.87 1.69 -9.58
N GLY A 180 19.53 1.86 -10.86
CA GLY A 180 20.46 1.77 -11.98
C GLY A 180 20.85 0.33 -12.35
N CYS A 181 20.56 -0.65 -11.50
CA CYS A 181 20.75 -2.07 -11.77
C CYS A 181 19.72 -2.92 -10.98
N VAL A 182 19.71 -4.23 -11.23
CA VAL A 182 18.86 -5.18 -10.49
C VAL A 182 19.73 -5.95 -9.50
N PRO A 183 19.40 -5.94 -8.19
CA PRO A 183 20.15 -6.69 -7.18
C PRO A 183 20.12 -8.21 -7.42
N THR A 184 21.31 -8.81 -7.50
CA THR A 184 21.58 -10.21 -7.86
C THR A 184 22.80 -10.74 -7.07
N GLU A 185 23.15 -12.01 -7.22
CA GLU A 185 24.40 -12.57 -6.66
C GLU A 185 25.69 -12.04 -7.32
N ARG A 186 25.57 -11.23 -8.39
CA ARG A 186 26.69 -10.58 -9.08
C ARG A 186 26.77 -9.08 -8.82
N ALA A 187 25.63 -8.44 -8.56
CA ALA A 187 25.51 -7.02 -8.29
C ALA A 187 24.72 -6.76 -6.99
N ILE A 188 25.40 -6.21 -5.99
CA ILE A 188 24.79 -5.83 -4.71
C ILE A 188 24.69 -4.32 -4.59
N VAL A 189 23.63 -3.86 -3.94
CA VAL A 189 23.30 -2.43 -3.87
C VAL A 189 23.15 -1.97 -2.43
N ALA A 190 23.81 -0.88 -2.08
CA ALA A 190 23.56 -0.11 -0.87
C ALA A 190 22.65 1.07 -1.24
N GLU A 191 21.40 1.04 -0.78
CA GLU A 191 20.42 2.09 -1.00
C GLU A 191 20.24 2.89 0.30
N ARG A 192 20.31 4.22 0.25
CA ARG A 192 20.03 5.10 1.40
C ARG A 192 18.96 6.12 1.08
N PHE A 193 17.95 6.25 1.95
CA PHE A 193 16.88 7.25 1.83
C PHE A 193 16.44 7.79 3.19
N PHE A 194 15.71 8.91 3.17
CA PHE A 194 15.21 9.57 4.38
C PHE A 194 13.99 8.86 4.97
N ASP A 195 13.90 8.82 6.30
CA ASP A 195 12.68 8.45 7.01
C ASP A 195 11.86 9.69 7.41
N GLU A 196 10.59 9.48 7.78
CA GLU A 196 9.70 10.59 8.18
C GLU A 196 10.13 11.25 9.51
N ALA A 197 10.89 10.52 10.34
CA ALA A 197 11.41 11.00 11.61
C ALA A 197 12.65 11.91 11.47
N GLY A 198 13.18 12.09 10.25
CA GLY A 198 14.32 12.96 9.95
C GLY A 198 15.68 12.25 9.90
N GLY A 199 15.74 10.95 10.24
CA GLY A 199 16.94 10.13 10.02
C GLY A 199 16.87 9.39 8.69
N MET A 200 17.62 8.30 8.59
CA MET A 200 17.80 7.59 7.33
C MET A 200 17.60 6.09 7.50
N GLN A 201 17.18 5.43 6.43
CA GLN A 201 17.25 3.99 6.30
C GLN A 201 18.33 3.64 5.29
N LEU A 202 19.16 2.67 5.66
CA LEU A 202 20.15 2.07 4.78
C LEU A 202 19.74 0.63 4.51
N ILE A 203 19.53 0.30 3.24
CA ILE A 203 19.19 -1.04 2.78
C ILE A 203 20.35 -1.60 1.97
N LEU A 204 20.83 -2.78 2.35
CA LEU A 204 21.74 -3.57 1.57
C LEU A 204 20.93 -4.64 0.84
N HIS A 205 20.79 -4.51 -0.48
CA HIS A 205 20.16 -5.50 -1.34
C HIS A 205 21.15 -6.62 -1.63
N THR A 206 21.03 -7.71 -0.89
CA THR A 206 21.99 -8.83 -0.87
C THR A 206 21.21 -10.15 -0.96
N PRO A 207 20.88 -10.63 -2.17
CA PRO A 207 19.99 -11.78 -2.35
C PRO A 207 20.66 -13.15 -2.07
N PHE A 208 21.59 -13.23 -1.11
CA PHE A 208 22.32 -14.44 -0.75
C PHE A 208 21.55 -15.36 0.22
N GLY A 209 20.47 -14.88 0.84
CA GLY A 209 19.66 -15.63 1.79
C GLY A 209 19.84 -15.19 3.24
N GLY A 210 18.83 -15.48 4.07
CA GLY A 210 18.66 -14.87 5.39
C GLY A 210 19.73 -15.23 6.41
N ARG A 211 20.37 -16.40 6.29
CA ARG A 211 21.45 -16.83 7.20
C ARG A 211 22.74 -16.03 7.01
N ILE A 212 23.12 -15.77 5.77
CA ILE A 212 24.27 -14.92 5.41
C ILE A 212 23.95 -13.47 5.77
N ASN A 213 22.77 -12.98 5.39
CA ASN A 213 22.35 -11.61 5.68
C ASN A 213 22.24 -11.32 7.18
N ARG A 214 21.78 -12.29 7.99
CA ARG A 214 21.78 -12.19 9.45
C ARG A 214 23.19 -12.05 10.01
N ALA A 215 24.12 -12.88 9.54
CA ALA A 215 25.52 -12.81 9.94
C ALA A 215 26.12 -11.44 9.58
N TRP A 216 25.90 -10.99 8.35
CA TRP A 216 26.42 -9.71 7.88
C TRP A 216 25.82 -8.53 8.66
N GLY A 217 24.50 -8.51 8.86
CA GLY A 217 23.82 -7.45 9.61
C GLY A 217 24.30 -7.34 11.06
N LEU A 218 24.50 -8.47 11.74
CA LEU A 218 25.06 -8.50 13.09
C LEU A 218 26.51 -7.99 13.13
N ALA A 219 27.35 -8.39 12.18
CA ALA A 219 28.73 -7.93 12.06
C ALA A 219 28.80 -6.41 11.82
N ILE A 220 27.99 -5.88 10.89
CA ILE A 220 27.91 -4.44 10.63
C ILE A 220 27.45 -3.70 11.89
N ARG A 221 26.40 -4.17 12.56
CA ARG A 221 25.89 -3.53 13.78
C ARG A 221 26.97 -3.44 14.86
N LYS A 222 27.75 -4.51 15.06
CA LYS A 222 28.83 -4.51 16.06
C LYS A 222 29.93 -3.52 15.70
N ARG A 223 30.35 -3.47 14.44
CA ARG A 223 31.37 -2.50 13.97
C ARG A 223 30.89 -1.06 14.08
N PHE A 224 29.61 -0.83 13.83
CA PHE A 224 28.98 0.48 13.99
C PHE A 224 28.97 0.93 15.46
N CYS A 225 28.55 0.04 16.36
CA CYS A 225 28.58 0.26 17.81
C CYS A 225 29.98 0.62 18.31
N LEU A 226 31.03 -0.07 17.85
CA LEU A 226 32.42 0.26 18.22
C LEU A 226 32.91 1.64 17.73
N THR A 227 32.30 2.16 16.66
CA THR A 227 32.74 3.43 16.03
C THR A 227 31.95 4.62 16.58
N PHE A 228 30.66 4.44 16.83
CA PHE A 228 29.72 5.53 17.17
C PHE A 228 29.11 5.41 18.58
N ASP A 229 29.48 4.38 19.35
CA ASP A 229 28.95 4.08 20.70
C ASP A 229 27.42 4.05 20.75
N PHE A 230 26.82 3.49 19.69
CA PHE A 230 25.36 3.46 19.50
C PHE A 230 24.91 2.14 18.87
N GLU A 231 23.85 1.55 19.41
CA GLU A 231 23.24 0.34 18.86
C GLU A 231 22.18 0.67 17.80
N LEU A 232 22.42 0.21 16.57
CA LEU A 232 21.48 0.41 15.46
C LEU A 232 20.34 -0.60 15.50
N GLN A 233 19.11 -0.13 15.22
CA GLN A 233 18.00 -1.02 14.85
C GLN A 233 18.33 -1.66 13.49
N ALA A 234 18.15 -2.98 13.39
CA ALA A 234 18.51 -3.75 12.20
C ALA A 234 17.59 -4.94 11.96
N ALA A 235 17.33 -5.23 10.68
CA ALA A 235 16.65 -6.46 10.26
C ALA A 235 17.37 -7.10 9.07
N ALA A 236 17.25 -8.42 8.93
CA ALA A 236 17.77 -9.17 7.79
C ALA A 236 16.72 -10.15 7.25
N THR A 237 16.46 -10.08 5.96
CA THR A 237 15.59 -11.01 5.20
C THR A 237 16.44 -11.82 4.21
N ASP A 238 15.81 -12.67 3.40
CA ASP A 238 16.52 -13.41 2.35
C ASP A 238 17.09 -12.51 1.24
N ASP A 239 16.48 -11.33 1.04
CA ASP A 239 16.82 -10.42 -0.04
C ASP A 239 17.66 -9.21 0.39
N GLY A 240 17.80 -8.96 1.69
CA GLY A 240 18.70 -7.91 2.15
C GLY A 240 18.72 -7.62 3.64
N ILE A 241 19.35 -6.51 4.00
CA ILE A 241 19.57 -6.04 5.36
C ILE A 241 19.09 -4.60 5.44
N VAL A 242 18.36 -4.23 6.48
CA VAL A 242 17.99 -2.84 6.79
C VAL A 242 18.69 -2.39 8.08
N LEU A 243 19.23 -1.18 8.05
CA LEU A 243 19.85 -0.48 9.17
C LEU A 243 19.20 0.89 9.31
N SER A 244 18.62 1.19 10.47
CA SER A 244 18.07 2.52 10.74
C SER A 244 19.14 3.44 11.33
N LEU A 245 19.46 4.50 10.62
CA LEU A 245 20.48 5.48 10.99
C LEU A 245 19.84 6.73 11.61
N GLY A 246 20.45 7.22 12.70
CA GLY A 246 20.12 8.52 13.28
C GLY A 246 20.68 9.68 12.46
N GLU A 247 20.28 10.91 12.76
CA GLU A 247 20.70 12.11 12.01
C GLU A 247 22.21 12.35 12.09
N GLN A 248 22.81 12.03 13.24
CA GLN A 248 24.24 12.18 13.51
C GLN A 248 25.10 11.07 12.89
N HIS A 249 24.51 10.03 12.33
CA HIS A 249 25.21 8.86 11.79
C HIS A 249 25.39 9.01 10.29
N SER A 250 26.56 9.49 9.88
CA SER A 250 26.84 9.76 8.49
C SER A 250 28.23 9.34 8.06
N PHE A 251 28.30 8.77 6.85
CA PHE A 251 29.48 8.20 6.22
C PHE A 251 29.25 8.08 4.70
N PRO A 252 30.33 7.96 3.89
CA PRO A 252 30.24 7.68 2.46
C PRO A 252 29.57 6.33 2.23
N LEU A 253 28.51 6.28 1.43
CA LEU A 253 27.64 5.09 1.34
C LEU A 253 28.37 3.84 0.84
N ASP A 254 29.32 4.00 -0.08
CA ASP A 254 30.18 2.95 -0.61
C ASP A 254 31.07 2.28 0.45
N SER A 255 31.45 3.01 1.50
CA SER A 255 32.27 2.47 2.58
C SER A 255 31.61 1.33 3.36
N VAL A 256 30.27 1.20 3.31
CA VAL A 256 29.53 0.14 4.01
C VAL A 256 30.00 -1.26 3.63
N PHE A 257 30.38 -1.46 2.36
CA PHE A 257 30.85 -2.76 1.86
C PHE A 257 32.19 -3.18 2.47
N ALA A 258 32.95 -2.23 3.02
CA ALA A 258 34.25 -2.46 3.65
C ALA A 258 34.21 -2.50 5.19
N PHE A 259 33.01 -2.37 5.80
CA PHE A 259 32.87 -2.35 7.26
C PHE A 259 33.21 -3.68 7.93
N VAL A 260 32.97 -4.78 7.23
CA VAL A 260 33.28 -6.14 7.67
C VAL A 260 34.45 -6.64 6.83
N ARG A 261 35.44 -7.25 7.49
CA ARG A 261 36.62 -7.83 6.83
C ARG A 261 36.69 -9.32 7.10
N THR A 262 37.17 -10.08 6.13
CA THR A 262 37.26 -11.55 6.24
C THR A 262 38.08 -11.98 7.47
N ALA A 263 39.14 -11.23 7.79
CA ALA A 263 40.06 -11.51 8.89
C ALA A 263 39.46 -11.33 10.30
N THR A 264 38.48 -10.41 10.46
CA THR A 264 37.87 -10.11 11.77
C THR A 264 36.43 -10.59 11.89
N ALA A 265 35.80 -11.02 10.78
CA ALA A 265 34.39 -11.37 10.71
C ALA A 265 33.96 -12.36 11.80
N LYS A 266 34.76 -13.40 12.07
CA LYS A 266 34.46 -14.40 13.10
C LYS A 266 34.45 -13.79 14.50
N ASP A 267 35.47 -13.01 14.85
CA ASP A 267 35.59 -12.43 16.19
C ASP A 267 34.53 -11.35 16.42
N ASP A 268 34.29 -10.50 15.42
CA ASP A 268 33.22 -9.50 15.43
C ASP A 268 31.84 -10.17 15.62
N LEU A 269 31.59 -11.26 14.91
CA LEU A 269 30.35 -12.04 15.03
C LEU A 269 30.21 -12.73 16.37
N ILE A 270 31.28 -13.28 16.95
CA ILE A 270 31.25 -13.84 18.29
C ILE A 270 30.83 -12.77 19.29
N GLN A 271 31.36 -11.55 19.21
CA GLN A 271 30.93 -10.47 20.09
C GLN A 271 29.47 -10.05 19.83
N ALA A 272 29.06 -9.97 18.56
CA ALA A 272 27.70 -9.60 18.18
C ALA A 272 26.65 -10.61 18.63
N LEU A 273 26.93 -11.92 18.45
CA LEU A 273 26.00 -12.98 18.82
C LEU A 273 25.84 -13.11 20.33
N LEU A 274 26.89 -12.84 21.11
CA LEU A 274 26.79 -12.89 22.58
C LEU A 274 25.81 -11.85 23.12
N ALA A 275 25.72 -10.68 22.48
CA ALA A 275 24.73 -9.66 22.81
C ALA A 275 23.33 -9.95 22.24
N SER A 276 23.19 -10.97 21.37
CA SER A 276 21.92 -11.27 20.70
C SER A 276 21.05 -12.25 21.53
N PRO A 277 19.71 -12.07 21.55
CA PRO A 277 18.77 -13.01 22.16
C PRO A 277 18.91 -14.45 21.65
N MET A 278 19.34 -14.59 20.39
CA MET A 278 19.57 -15.87 19.75
C MET A 278 20.51 -16.76 20.56
N PHE A 279 21.56 -16.19 21.16
CA PHE A 279 22.52 -16.94 21.96
C PHE A 279 21.86 -17.58 23.19
N THR A 280 21.05 -16.82 23.93
CA THR A 280 20.33 -17.32 25.11
C THR A 280 19.36 -18.46 24.74
N ASN A 281 18.68 -18.33 23.59
CA ASN A 281 17.79 -19.36 23.07
C ASN A 281 18.56 -20.64 22.72
N ARG A 282 19.65 -20.55 21.95
CA ARG A 282 20.49 -21.70 21.57
C ARG A 282 21.20 -22.33 22.77
N TRP A 283 21.63 -21.51 23.73
CA TRP A 283 22.20 -21.98 25.00
C TRP A 283 21.23 -22.91 25.72
N ARG A 284 19.98 -22.50 25.90
CA ARG A 284 18.94 -23.33 26.54
C ARG A 284 18.71 -24.63 25.76
N TRP A 285 18.66 -24.57 24.43
CA TRP A 285 18.49 -25.77 23.60
C TRP A 285 19.65 -26.74 23.79
N ASN A 286 20.89 -26.26 23.75
CA ASN A 286 22.08 -27.08 23.97
C ASN A 286 22.16 -27.63 25.39
N ALA A 287 21.81 -26.82 26.39
CA ALA A 287 21.72 -27.27 27.78
C ALA A 287 20.68 -28.38 27.96
N ASN A 288 19.53 -28.29 27.28
CA ASN A 288 18.50 -29.32 27.28
C ASN A 288 18.96 -30.59 26.53
N ARG A 289 19.55 -30.46 25.33
CA ARG A 289 20.07 -31.59 24.52
C ARG A 289 21.19 -32.34 25.25
N ALA A 290 22.04 -31.62 25.97
CA ALA A 290 23.13 -32.18 26.76
C ALA A 290 22.69 -32.75 28.12
N LEU A 291 21.38 -32.73 28.42
CA LEU A 291 20.79 -33.13 29.71
C LEU A 291 21.29 -32.31 30.91
N ALA A 292 21.89 -31.15 30.66
CA ALA A 292 22.34 -30.22 31.71
C ALA A 292 21.15 -29.56 32.42
N VAL A 293 20.09 -29.27 31.65
CA VAL A 293 18.78 -28.87 32.14
C VAL A 293 17.79 -29.94 31.72
N LEU A 294 17.10 -30.53 32.69
CA LEU A 294 16.17 -31.63 32.44
C LEU A 294 14.77 -31.10 32.09
N ARG A 295 14.17 -31.67 31.04
CA ARG A 295 12.78 -31.40 30.62
C ARG A 295 11.76 -32.01 31.58
N TYR A 296 12.14 -33.09 32.27
CA TYR A 296 11.32 -33.77 33.26
C TYR A 296 12.03 -33.88 34.62
N GLY A 297 11.30 -33.69 35.70
CA GLY A 297 11.82 -33.79 37.06
C GLY A 297 10.73 -34.26 38.02
N GLY A 298 11.03 -35.27 38.85
CA GLY A 298 10.07 -35.82 39.82
C GLY A 298 8.80 -36.40 39.18
N GLY A 299 8.91 -36.99 37.98
CA GLY A 299 7.80 -37.61 37.26
C GLY A 299 6.89 -36.66 36.48
N ARG A 300 7.16 -35.35 36.50
CA ARG A 300 6.39 -34.33 35.76
C ARG A 300 7.28 -33.50 34.82
N ARG A 301 6.68 -32.91 33.79
CA ARG A 301 7.37 -31.96 32.90
C ARG A 301 7.71 -30.70 33.68
N VAL A 302 8.93 -30.19 33.50
CA VAL A 302 9.39 -28.95 34.12
C VAL A 302 8.83 -27.77 33.31
N PRO A 303 8.11 -26.83 33.95
CA PRO A 303 7.61 -25.63 33.28
C PRO A 303 8.72 -24.82 32.61
N MET A 304 8.44 -24.23 31.45
CA MET A 304 9.42 -23.48 30.65
C MET A 304 10.07 -22.29 31.39
N PRO A 305 9.36 -21.49 32.20
CA PRO A 305 10.00 -20.44 33.00
C PRO A 305 11.10 -20.98 33.94
N ILE A 306 10.86 -22.16 34.54
CA ILE A 306 11.86 -22.82 35.41
C ILE A 306 13.03 -23.35 34.58
N GLN A 307 12.79 -23.85 33.36
CA GLN A 307 13.88 -24.26 32.47
C GLN A 307 14.74 -23.05 32.05
N ARG A 308 14.15 -21.87 31.81
CA ARG A 308 14.88 -20.62 31.52
C ARG A 308 15.78 -20.22 32.68
N MET A 309 15.22 -20.09 33.89
CA MET A 309 15.98 -19.78 35.11
C MET A 309 17.15 -20.75 35.32
N ARG A 310 16.92 -22.06 35.14
CA ARG A 310 17.97 -23.08 35.27
C ARG A 310 19.05 -22.98 34.19
N ALA A 311 18.67 -22.61 32.97
CA ALA A 311 19.63 -22.41 31.88
C ALA A 311 20.47 -21.15 32.12
N GLU A 312 19.89 -20.06 32.61
CA GLU A 312 20.58 -18.83 33.01
C GLU A 312 21.53 -19.09 34.20
N ASP A 313 21.07 -19.79 35.23
CA ASP A 313 21.92 -20.21 36.36
C ASP A 313 23.12 -21.05 35.90
N LEU A 314 22.90 -21.93 34.91
CA LEU A 314 23.96 -22.73 34.31
C LEU A 314 24.93 -21.86 33.51
N MET A 315 24.42 -20.86 32.78
CA MET A 315 25.25 -19.89 32.05
C MET A 315 26.14 -19.11 33.01
N ALA A 316 25.58 -18.58 34.11
CA ALA A 316 26.34 -17.88 35.13
C ALA A 316 27.42 -18.76 35.80
N ALA A 317 27.20 -20.09 35.84
CA ALA A 317 28.14 -21.04 36.43
C ALA A 317 29.25 -21.52 35.48
N VAL A 318 29.01 -21.51 34.17
CA VAL A 318 29.95 -22.00 33.13
C VAL A 318 30.63 -20.85 32.40
N PHE A 319 29.89 -19.78 32.13
CA PHE A 319 30.30 -18.58 31.42
C PHE A 319 29.89 -17.31 32.21
N PRO A 320 30.47 -17.10 33.40
CA PRO A 320 30.08 -15.99 34.30
C PRO A 320 30.24 -14.62 33.66
N GLU A 321 31.22 -14.49 32.77
CA GLU A 321 31.51 -13.28 32.00
C GLU A 321 30.34 -12.79 31.14
N GLN A 322 29.51 -13.70 30.64
CA GLN A 322 28.36 -13.40 29.80
C GLN A 322 27.19 -12.78 30.57
N VAL A 323 27.09 -13.07 31.87
CA VAL A 323 26.01 -12.58 32.76
C VAL A 323 26.50 -11.41 33.63
N ALA A 324 27.78 -11.04 33.53
CA ALA A 324 28.36 -9.96 34.30
C ALA A 324 27.80 -8.60 33.87
N CYS A 325 27.70 -7.66 34.84
CA CYS A 325 27.30 -6.29 34.58
C CYS A 325 28.28 -5.61 33.61
N GLN A 326 27.74 -5.02 32.54
CA GLN A 326 28.54 -4.38 31.49
C GLN A 326 29.30 -3.14 32.00
N ASP A 327 28.74 -2.40 32.96
CA ASP A 327 29.36 -1.18 33.52
C ASP A 327 30.72 -1.44 34.21
N ASN A 328 30.96 -2.67 34.67
CA ASN A 328 32.18 -3.04 35.39
C ASN A 328 33.30 -3.58 34.47
N ARG A 329 33.13 -3.48 33.14
CA ARG A 329 34.05 -4.11 32.18
C ARG A 329 34.60 -3.14 31.14
N SER A 330 35.87 -3.35 30.82
CA SER A 330 36.54 -2.76 29.67
C SER A 330 37.12 -3.88 28.80
N GLY A 331 36.71 -3.94 27.52
CA GLY A 331 37.20 -4.93 26.54
C GLY A 331 36.19 -6.02 26.13
N PRO A 332 36.56 -6.85 25.13
CA PRO A 332 35.69 -7.88 24.56
C PRO A 332 35.51 -9.09 25.51
N VAL A 333 34.37 -9.76 25.40
CA VAL A 333 34.06 -10.97 26.18
C VAL A 333 34.84 -12.15 25.60
N THR A 334 35.61 -12.87 26.43
CA THR A 334 36.34 -14.06 25.97
C THR A 334 35.55 -15.32 26.34
N PRO A 335 35.03 -16.08 25.35
CA PRO A 335 34.32 -17.32 25.65
C PRO A 335 35.26 -18.35 26.32
N PRO A 336 34.85 -18.99 27.43
CA PRO A 336 35.63 -20.05 28.04
C PRO A 336 35.64 -21.29 27.14
N ASP A 337 36.77 -22.03 27.11
CA ASP A 337 36.86 -23.32 26.43
C ASP A 337 36.05 -24.38 27.19
N HIS A 338 34.76 -24.44 26.90
CA HIS A 338 33.82 -25.36 27.52
C HIS A 338 32.91 -25.98 26.44
N PRO A 339 32.68 -27.32 26.44
CA PRO A 339 31.93 -27.99 25.37
C PRO A 339 30.56 -27.39 25.07
N LEU A 340 29.77 -27.01 26.10
CA LEU A 340 28.47 -26.36 25.89
C LEU A 340 28.58 -24.96 25.29
N VAL A 341 29.59 -24.19 25.68
CA VAL A 341 29.78 -22.82 25.18
C VAL A 341 30.23 -22.87 23.73
N ASN A 342 31.21 -23.73 23.43
CA ASN A 342 31.71 -23.97 22.08
C ASN A 342 30.59 -24.46 21.15
N GLU A 343 29.79 -25.44 21.57
CA GLU A 343 28.64 -25.94 20.78
C GLU A 343 27.57 -24.86 20.58
N THR A 344 27.31 -23.99 21.56
CA THR A 344 26.37 -22.87 21.39
C THR A 344 26.89 -21.83 20.43
N ILE A 345 28.16 -21.46 20.50
CA ILE A 345 28.77 -20.54 19.54
C ILE A 345 28.75 -21.16 18.14
N ASP A 346 29.17 -22.41 17.98
CA ASP A 346 29.17 -23.11 16.69
C ASP A 346 27.75 -23.19 16.11
N ASN A 347 26.74 -23.53 16.92
CA ASN A 347 25.34 -23.56 16.47
C ASN A 347 24.83 -22.16 16.05
N CYS A 348 25.22 -21.10 16.74
CA CYS A 348 24.88 -19.75 16.32
C CYS A 348 25.57 -19.36 15.00
N LEU A 349 26.86 -19.66 14.84
CA LEU A 349 27.66 -19.27 13.68
C LEU A 349 27.32 -20.04 12.39
N TYR A 350 27.02 -21.33 12.50
CA TYR A 350 26.92 -22.22 11.34
C TYR A 350 25.56 -22.89 11.15
N GLU A 351 24.60 -22.74 12.08
CA GLU A 351 23.24 -23.26 11.90
C GLU A 351 22.24 -22.10 11.85
N ALA A 352 22.26 -21.22 12.84
CA ALA A 352 21.37 -20.05 12.87
C ALA A 352 21.80 -18.95 11.87
N MET A 353 23.10 -18.92 11.57
CA MET A 353 23.78 -18.05 10.61
C MET A 353 24.62 -18.90 9.66
N ASP A 354 25.30 -18.24 8.73
CA ASP A 354 26.29 -18.86 7.84
C ASP A 354 27.56 -18.01 7.77
N LEU A 355 28.50 -18.29 8.67
CA LEU A 355 29.79 -17.61 8.73
C LEU A 355 30.64 -17.88 7.48
N ASP A 356 30.65 -19.12 6.98
CA ASP A 356 31.48 -19.51 5.83
C ASP A 356 30.99 -18.79 4.57
N GLY A 357 29.66 -18.77 4.37
CA GLY A 357 29.02 -18.01 3.30
C GLY A 357 29.30 -16.51 3.40
N LEU A 358 29.24 -15.92 4.61
CA LEU A 358 29.61 -14.52 4.81
C LEU A 358 31.08 -14.24 4.44
N GLN A 359 32.01 -15.08 4.89
CA GLN A 359 33.43 -14.91 4.60
C GLN A 359 33.72 -15.02 3.10
N GLU A 360 33.03 -15.92 2.39
CA GLU A 360 33.16 -16.01 0.94
C GLU A 360 32.64 -14.75 0.25
N ILE A 361 31.46 -14.24 0.62
CA ILE A 361 30.90 -13.02 0.03
C ILE A 361 31.80 -11.80 0.30
N VAL A 362 32.24 -11.59 1.55
CA VAL A 362 33.16 -10.49 1.89
C VAL A 362 34.48 -10.64 1.14
N GLY A 363 35.01 -11.86 1.04
CA GLY A 363 36.21 -12.13 0.25
C GLY A 363 36.05 -11.80 -1.24
N ARG A 364 34.88 -12.09 -1.84
CA ARG A 364 34.56 -11.71 -3.23
C ARG A 364 34.48 -10.19 -3.42
N ILE A 365 33.95 -9.46 -2.42
CA ILE A 365 33.95 -7.98 -2.41
C ILE A 365 35.40 -7.47 -2.34
N GLU A 366 36.22 -8.00 -1.41
CA GLU A 366 37.63 -7.61 -1.23
C GLU A 366 38.47 -7.86 -2.51
N ARG A 367 38.13 -8.89 -3.30
CA ARG A 367 38.78 -9.20 -4.59
C ARG A 367 38.20 -8.43 -5.79
N GLY A 368 37.11 -7.68 -5.61
CA GLY A 368 36.43 -6.95 -6.70
C GLY A 368 35.67 -7.85 -7.68
N GLU A 369 35.29 -9.06 -7.27
CA GLU A 369 34.52 -10.02 -8.09
C GLU A 369 33.01 -9.74 -8.07
N LEU A 370 32.54 -8.98 -7.07
CA LEU A 370 31.16 -8.52 -6.93
C LEU A 370 31.04 -7.05 -7.36
N HIS A 371 30.06 -6.76 -8.20
CA HIS A 371 29.73 -5.38 -8.54
C HIS A 371 28.98 -4.74 -7.36
N THR A 372 29.55 -3.69 -6.79
CA THR A 372 28.96 -2.93 -5.68
C THR A 372 28.44 -1.60 -6.19
N VAL A 373 27.18 -1.26 -5.85
CA VAL A 373 26.56 0.00 -6.23
C VAL A 373 26.07 0.71 -4.98
N ALA A 374 26.36 2.00 -4.86
CA ALA A 374 25.86 2.87 -3.79
C ALA A 374 24.92 3.90 -4.40
N VAL A 375 23.66 3.93 -3.94
CA VAL A 375 22.61 4.81 -4.48
C VAL A 375 21.89 5.52 -3.34
N GLU A 376 21.73 6.83 -3.46
CA GLU A 376 20.87 7.61 -2.58
C GLU A 376 19.55 7.91 -3.28
N THR A 377 18.44 7.49 -2.68
CA THR A 377 17.09 7.63 -3.22
C THR A 377 16.26 8.58 -2.35
N PRO A 378 15.35 9.38 -2.93
CA PRO A 378 14.44 10.21 -2.13
C PRO A 378 13.35 9.39 -1.43
N SER A 379 13.09 8.19 -1.93
CA SER A 379 12.06 7.25 -1.47
C SER A 379 12.56 5.83 -1.68
N PRO A 380 12.10 4.85 -0.87
CA PRO A 380 12.52 3.46 -1.02
C PRO A 380 12.22 2.90 -2.41
N SER A 381 13.14 2.10 -2.94
CA SER A 381 12.95 1.33 -4.18
C SER A 381 11.91 0.21 -4.01
N PRO A 382 11.35 -0.32 -5.11
CA PRO A 382 10.36 -1.41 -5.04
C PRO A 382 10.86 -2.64 -4.26
N MET A 383 12.14 -3.04 -4.43
CA MET A 383 12.74 -4.16 -3.72
C MET A 383 13.00 -3.89 -2.23
N SER A 384 13.08 -2.63 -1.83
CA SER A 384 13.21 -2.23 -0.43
C SER A 384 11.94 -2.43 0.40
N HIS A 385 10.78 -2.51 -0.26
CA HIS A 385 9.48 -2.60 0.43
C HIS A 385 9.30 -3.86 1.28
N GLU A 386 9.84 -5.00 0.83
CA GLU A 386 9.77 -6.26 1.60
C GLU A 386 10.58 -6.15 2.90
N ILE A 387 11.82 -5.64 2.78
CA ILE A 387 12.76 -5.52 3.89
C ILE A 387 12.27 -4.48 4.92
N LEU A 388 11.66 -3.38 4.48
CA LEU A 388 11.07 -2.37 5.38
C LEU A 388 9.90 -2.91 6.20
N ASN A 389 9.11 -3.81 5.60
CA ASN A 389 8.01 -4.50 6.27
C ASN A 389 8.44 -5.84 6.86
N ALA A 390 9.73 -6.02 7.16
CA ALA A 390 10.26 -7.25 7.71
C ALA A 390 9.41 -7.76 8.89
N ASN A 391 9.18 -9.07 8.89
CA ASN A 391 8.47 -9.75 9.96
C ASN A 391 9.28 -9.68 11.27
N PRO A 392 8.64 -9.79 12.45
CA PRO A 392 9.32 -9.70 13.75
C PRO A 392 10.58 -10.58 13.89
N PHE A 393 10.54 -11.80 13.35
CA PHE A 393 11.65 -12.76 13.41
C PHE A 393 12.88 -12.38 12.57
N ALA A 394 12.77 -11.39 11.68
CA ALA A 394 13.87 -10.91 10.85
C ALA A 394 14.70 -9.84 11.59
N PHE A 395 14.21 -9.32 12.71
CA PHE A 395 14.94 -8.34 13.50
C PHE A 395 16.15 -8.95 14.20
N LEU A 396 17.21 -8.15 14.29
CA LEU A 396 18.49 -8.56 14.86
C LEU A 396 18.70 -7.99 16.27
N ASP A 397 17.79 -7.15 16.73
CA ASP A 397 17.81 -6.36 17.97
C ASP A 397 16.48 -6.48 18.73
N ASP A 398 16.49 -6.08 20.01
CA ASP A 398 15.36 -6.22 20.95
C ASP A 398 14.40 -5.02 20.98
N ALA A 399 14.47 -4.09 20.01
CA ALA A 399 13.58 -2.93 20.03
C ALA A 399 12.10 -3.33 19.85
N PRO A 400 11.17 -2.75 20.64
CA PRO A 400 9.73 -2.96 20.46
C PRO A 400 9.26 -2.60 19.05
N LEU A 401 8.28 -3.33 18.51
CA LEU A 401 7.79 -3.14 17.14
C LEU A 401 7.28 -1.72 16.85
N GLU A 402 6.67 -1.07 17.83
CA GLU A 402 6.07 0.27 17.74
C GLU A 402 7.13 1.37 17.62
N GLU A 403 8.33 1.13 18.15
CA GLU A 403 9.44 2.08 18.17
C GLU A 403 10.38 1.92 16.95
N ARG A 404 10.02 1.04 16.00
CA ARG A 404 10.87 0.74 14.84
C ARG A 404 10.72 1.76 13.73
N ARG A 405 11.82 2.46 13.45
CA ARG A 405 11.89 3.51 12.41
C ARG A 405 11.64 2.97 11.01
N ALA A 406 12.09 1.76 10.70
CA ALA A 406 11.89 1.14 9.39
C ALA A 406 10.39 0.96 9.01
N ARG A 407 9.53 0.66 9.99
CA ARG A 407 8.07 0.51 9.75
C ARG A 407 7.33 1.84 9.66
N ALA A 408 7.91 2.92 10.14
CA ALA A 408 7.37 4.26 9.99
C ALA A 408 7.61 4.86 8.59
N VAL A 409 8.36 4.17 7.73
CA VAL A 409 8.58 4.61 6.34
C VAL A 409 7.29 4.44 5.54
N THR A 410 6.75 5.57 5.06
CA THR A 410 5.59 5.54 4.17
C THR A 410 5.98 5.00 2.79
N LEU A 411 5.47 3.81 2.46
CA LEU A 411 5.64 3.19 1.14
C LEU A 411 4.66 3.83 0.16
N ARG A 412 5.11 4.88 -0.52
CA ARG A 412 4.45 5.34 -1.75
C ARG A 412 5.07 4.56 -2.90
N ARG A 413 4.23 4.01 -3.80
CA ARG A 413 4.72 3.66 -5.14
C ARG A 413 5.17 4.96 -5.79
N THR A 414 6.46 5.07 -6.02
CA THR A 414 7.08 6.16 -6.75
C THR A 414 6.63 6.03 -8.19
N ASP A 415 6.06 7.10 -8.74
CA ASP A 415 5.60 7.12 -10.13
C ASP A 415 6.82 6.87 -11.05
N PRO A 416 6.74 6.03 -12.09
CA PRO A 416 7.85 5.83 -13.03
C PRO A 416 8.33 7.12 -13.70
N ASP A 417 7.46 8.14 -13.80
CA ASP A 417 7.85 9.48 -14.29
C ASP A 417 8.62 10.32 -13.25
N LEU A 418 8.56 9.98 -11.95
CA LEU A 418 9.50 10.49 -10.94
C LEU A 418 10.91 9.89 -11.11
N ALA A 419 11.03 8.72 -11.74
CA ALA A 419 12.33 8.11 -12.06
C ALA A 419 13.01 8.79 -13.27
N ASN A 420 12.24 9.33 -14.22
CA ASN A 420 12.75 10.12 -15.34
C ASN A 420 13.02 11.60 -14.97
N GLY A 421 12.65 12.01 -13.77
CA GLY A 421 12.82 13.38 -13.27
C GLY A 421 12.93 13.39 -11.75
N ILE A 422 14.06 12.90 -11.22
CA ILE A 422 14.39 13.08 -9.81
C ILE A 422 14.32 14.58 -9.48
N GLY A 423 13.36 14.98 -8.65
CA GLY A 423 13.56 16.06 -7.69
C GLY A 423 13.52 17.50 -8.18
N ALA A 424 12.60 17.89 -9.07
CA ALA A 424 12.17 19.29 -9.06
C ALA A 424 11.36 19.52 -7.78
N LEU A 425 12.05 19.96 -6.70
CA LEU A 425 11.38 20.37 -5.47
C LEU A 425 10.45 21.54 -5.79
N ASP A 426 9.33 21.66 -5.08
CA ASP A 426 8.44 22.81 -5.29
C ASP A 426 9.20 24.10 -4.97
N GLN A 427 9.26 25.04 -5.92
CA GLN A 427 10.00 26.29 -5.73
C GLN A 427 9.53 27.02 -4.47
N ALA A 428 8.22 27.05 -4.24
CA ALA A 428 7.68 27.72 -3.09
C ALA A 428 7.89 26.95 -1.77
N ALA A 429 8.22 25.65 -1.81
CA ALA A 429 8.71 24.91 -0.64
C ALA A 429 10.19 25.20 -0.37
N ILE A 430 11.02 25.35 -1.42
CA ILE A 430 12.41 25.83 -1.27
C ILE A 430 12.41 27.22 -0.62
N ASP A 431 11.60 28.14 -1.14
CA ASP A 431 11.52 29.52 -0.64
C ASP A 431 11.02 29.58 0.81
N GLU A 432 10.01 28.77 1.16
CA GLU A 432 9.51 28.68 2.54
C GLU A 432 10.61 28.20 3.50
N VAL A 433 11.38 27.16 3.13
CA VAL A 433 12.46 26.67 3.99
C VAL A 433 13.62 27.65 4.06
N ARG A 434 13.99 28.31 2.95
CA ARG A 434 15.01 29.37 2.95
C ARG A 434 14.61 30.51 3.90
N GLN A 435 13.36 30.93 3.84
CA GLN A 435 12.84 31.98 4.73
C GLN A 435 12.83 31.53 6.20
N GLN A 436 12.45 30.28 6.48
CA GLN A 436 12.43 29.74 7.85
C GLN A 436 13.83 29.42 8.40
N ALA A 437 14.80 29.15 7.52
CA ALA A 437 16.18 28.85 7.89
C ALA A 437 17.01 30.13 8.06
N GLN A 438 16.60 31.24 7.44
CA GLN A 438 17.19 32.54 7.73
C GLN A 438 16.96 32.91 9.21
N PRO A 439 17.98 33.46 9.88
CA PRO A 439 17.84 33.89 11.26
C PRO A 439 16.91 35.12 11.34
N ASP A 440 15.90 35.05 12.20
CA ASP A 440 15.05 36.20 12.56
C ASP A 440 15.75 37.01 13.66
N VAL A 441 16.74 37.82 13.27
CA VAL A 441 17.54 38.63 14.19
C VAL A 441 16.79 39.88 14.61
N ARG A 442 16.37 39.92 15.88
CA ARG A 442 15.57 41.01 16.46
C ARG A 442 16.37 41.91 17.38
N ASP A 443 17.51 41.44 17.90
CA ASP A 443 18.40 42.21 18.75
C ASP A 443 19.89 41.87 18.51
N ALA A 444 20.77 42.52 19.28
CA ALA A 444 22.21 42.33 19.18
C ALA A 444 22.71 40.96 19.67
N ASP A 445 22.00 40.31 20.61
CA ASP A 445 22.39 38.99 21.11
C ASP A 445 22.07 37.91 20.07
N GLU A 446 20.91 38.01 19.40
CA GLU A 446 20.54 37.12 18.29
C GLU A 446 21.47 37.30 17.09
N LEU A 447 21.94 38.52 16.81
CA LEU A 447 22.97 38.74 15.78
C LEU A 447 24.29 38.07 16.19
N HIS A 448 24.69 38.19 17.45
CA HIS A 448 25.94 37.58 17.93
C HIS A 448 25.90 36.06 17.81
N ASP A 449 24.77 35.42 18.14
CA ASP A 449 24.56 33.97 17.96
C ASP A 449 24.62 33.54 16.48
N HIS A 450 24.03 34.33 15.58
CA HIS A 450 24.16 34.11 14.14
C HIS A 450 25.63 34.20 13.68
N LEU A 451 26.37 35.23 14.11
CA LEU A 451 27.80 35.38 13.80
C LEU A 451 28.65 34.22 14.34
N LEU A 452 28.29 33.66 15.51
CA LEU A 452 28.93 32.46 16.05
C LEU A 452 28.66 31.21 15.20
N SER A 453 27.52 31.18 14.50
CA SER A 453 27.08 30.07 13.64
C SER A 453 27.70 30.12 12.25
N VAL A 454 27.60 31.25 11.53
CA VAL A 454 28.14 31.38 10.16
C VAL A 454 29.62 31.72 10.11
N GLY A 455 30.17 32.24 11.22
CA GLY A 455 31.57 32.66 11.35
C GLY A 455 31.90 33.99 10.65
N LEU A 456 31.37 34.20 9.44
CA LEU A 456 31.64 35.36 8.61
C LEU A 456 30.36 35.81 7.89
N GLN A 457 29.86 37.00 8.23
CA GLN A 457 28.63 37.60 7.66
C GLN A 457 28.97 38.84 6.82
N PRO A 458 28.79 38.82 5.48
CA PRO A 458 29.04 39.98 4.63
C PRO A 458 28.26 41.23 5.06
N GLU A 459 28.95 42.37 5.09
CA GLU A 459 28.37 43.67 5.48
C GLU A 459 27.27 44.12 4.51
N GLU A 460 27.42 43.81 3.22
CA GLU A 460 26.44 44.11 2.16
C GLU A 460 25.08 43.40 2.38
N GLU A 461 25.09 42.23 3.04
CA GLU A 461 23.89 41.42 3.29
C GLU A 461 23.27 41.70 4.68
N ALA A 462 23.88 42.55 5.51
CA ALA A 462 23.44 42.78 6.89
C ALA A 462 22.16 43.63 7.00
N GLY A 463 21.86 44.50 6.02
CA GLY A 463 20.62 45.27 5.96
C GLY A 463 20.30 46.03 7.26
N THR A 464 19.21 45.66 7.94
CA THR A 464 18.79 46.27 9.22
C THR A 464 19.65 45.87 10.42
N TRP A 465 20.52 44.88 10.30
CA TRP A 465 21.39 44.38 11.37
C TRP A 465 22.59 45.29 11.66
N ILE A 466 22.85 46.30 10.82
CA ILE A 466 23.99 47.21 10.97
C ILE A 466 23.98 47.88 12.35
N SER A 467 22.81 48.35 12.84
CA SER A 467 22.71 48.96 14.17
C SER A 467 23.01 48.00 15.32
N TYR A 468 22.72 46.72 15.14
CA TYR A 468 23.03 45.67 16.11
C TYR A 468 24.52 45.31 16.06
N ALA A 469 25.10 45.26 14.85
CA ALA A 469 26.53 45.04 14.65
C ALA A 469 27.36 46.18 15.28
N ASP A 470 26.95 47.44 15.10
CA ASP A 470 27.58 48.59 15.73
C ASP A 470 27.55 48.51 17.26
N ALA A 471 26.43 48.07 17.84
CA ALA A 471 26.30 47.85 19.27
C ALA A 471 27.24 46.72 19.77
N LEU A 472 27.37 45.62 19.02
CA LEU A 472 28.28 44.52 19.34
C LEU A 472 29.75 44.95 19.22
N ILE A 473 30.09 45.74 18.20
CA ILE A 473 31.43 46.29 18.00
C ILE A 473 31.80 47.24 19.15
N ALA A 474 30.88 48.14 19.52
CA ALA A 474 31.07 49.04 20.66
C ALA A 474 31.25 48.28 21.99
N ALA A 475 30.58 47.14 22.15
CA ALA A 475 30.72 46.25 23.30
C ALA A 475 31.96 45.32 23.23
N GLY A 476 32.73 45.35 22.14
CA GLY A 476 33.90 44.47 21.94
C GLY A 476 33.56 43.00 21.67
N ARG A 477 32.31 42.70 21.28
CA ARG A 477 31.80 41.35 20.99
C ARG A 477 31.84 40.98 19.51
N ALA A 478 32.03 41.95 18.62
CA ALA A 478 32.18 41.73 17.18
C ALA A 478 33.22 42.70 16.58
N THR A 479 33.72 42.38 15.40
CA THR A 479 34.65 43.23 14.62
C THR A 479 34.32 43.15 13.13
N VAL A 480 34.82 44.11 12.35
CA VAL A 480 34.74 44.10 10.89
C VAL A 480 36.02 43.48 10.32
N ALA A 481 35.89 42.36 9.63
CA ALA A 481 36.92 41.72 8.84
C ALA A 481 36.98 42.35 7.44
N VAL A 482 38.18 42.72 6.99
CA VAL A 482 38.44 43.26 5.65
C VAL A 482 39.57 42.48 4.99
N TRP A 483 39.34 41.95 3.79
CA TRP A 483 40.34 41.26 2.99
C TRP A 483 40.09 41.48 1.49
N ARG A 484 40.98 40.93 0.65
CA ARG A 484 40.85 41.01 -0.81
C ARG A 484 40.95 39.62 -1.43
N ASP A 485 40.21 39.41 -2.50
CA ASP A 485 40.36 38.22 -3.33
C ASP A 485 41.53 38.35 -4.33
N ASP A 486 41.76 37.29 -5.10
CA ASP A 486 42.78 37.24 -6.16
C ASP A 486 42.53 38.26 -7.29
N SER A 487 41.30 38.79 -7.40
CA SER A 487 40.90 39.83 -8.35
C SER A 487 41.01 41.25 -7.77
N HIS A 488 41.62 41.40 -6.59
CA HIS A 488 41.73 42.66 -5.83
C HIS A 488 40.39 43.30 -5.43
N ARG A 489 39.28 42.56 -5.45
CA ARG A 489 37.99 43.02 -4.91
C ARG A 489 38.08 43.00 -3.39
N GLU A 490 37.68 44.09 -2.75
CA GLU A 490 37.65 44.22 -1.30
C GLU A 490 36.35 43.65 -0.74
N TYR A 491 36.46 42.81 0.27
CA TYR A 491 35.35 42.19 0.98
C TYR A 491 35.33 42.65 2.43
N ARG A 492 34.13 42.89 2.95
CA ARG A 492 33.89 43.34 4.32
C ARG A 492 32.82 42.47 4.97
N ALA A 493 33.09 41.98 6.17
CA ALA A 493 32.18 41.11 6.91
C ALA A 493 32.24 41.34 8.41
N TYR A 494 31.10 41.18 9.09
CA TYR A 494 31.02 41.13 10.54
C TYR A 494 31.44 39.74 11.03
N VAL A 495 32.24 39.73 12.10
CA VAL A 495 32.78 38.52 12.73
C VAL A 495 32.64 38.65 14.24
N ALA A 496 32.08 37.63 14.90
CA ALA A 496 32.06 37.56 16.36
C ALA A 496 33.50 37.48 16.89
N ALA A 497 33.79 38.16 18.00
CA ALA A 497 35.13 38.25 18.53
C ALA A 497 35.74 36.85 18.83
N GLU A 498 34.90 35.88 19.21
CA GLU A 498 35.25 34.47 19.45
C GLU A 498 35.64 33.69 18.18
N ARG A 499 35.24 34.17 17.00
CA ARG A 499 35.51 33.53 15.69
C ARG A 499 36.65 34.19 14.92
N THR A 500 37.33 35.19 15.50
CA THR A 500 38.46 35.88 14.85
C THR A 500 39.63 34.95 14.49
N THR A 501 39.92 33.93 15.32
CA THR A 501 40.94 32.91 15.03
C THR A 501 40.54 32.00 13.86
N LEU A 502 39.26 31.60 13.80
CA LEU A 502 38.69 30.84 12.69
C LEU A 502 38.82 31.59 11.37
N VAL A 503 38.40 32.86 11.34
CA VAL A 503 38.43 33.69 10.12
C VAL A 503 39.86 33.98 9.67
N ARG A 504 40.80 34.21 10.61
CA ARG A 504 42.22 34.41 10.30
C ARG A 504 42.88 33.17 9.69
N ALA A 505 42.45 31.97 10.09
CA ALA A 505 42.91 30.73 9.48
C ALA A 505 42.30 30.52 8.08
N ALA A 506 41.02 30.86 7.88
CA ALA A 506 40.34 30.74 6.59
C ALA A 506 40.89 31.75 5.55
N VAL A 507 41.17 32.98 6.00
CA VAL A 507 41.64 34.10 5.17
C VAL A 507 42.90 34.70 5.79
N PRO A 508 44.10 34.29 5.34
CA PRO A 508 45.37 34.71 5.97
C PRO A 508 45.61 36.23 5.99
N ASP A 509 45.20 36.94 4.94
CA ASP A 509 45.43 38.39 4.77
C ASP A 509 44.34 39.29 5.39
N VAL A 510 43.48 38.73 6.24
CA VAL A 510 42.36 39.46 6.86
C VAL A 510 42.85 40.49 7.90
N ARG A 511 42.24 41.68 7.86
CA ARG A 511 42.42 42.74 8.86
C ARG A 511 41.14 42.98 9.63
N PHE A 512 41.24 43.11 10.94
CA PHE A 512 40.08 43.34 11.81
C PHE A 512 40.05 44.79 12.29
N THR A 513 38.88 45.43 12.23
CA THR A 513 38.67 46.79 12.71
C THR A 513 37.40 46.87 13.57
N PRO A 514 37.49 47.08 14.89
CA PRO A 514 38.71 47.18 15.72
C PRO A 514 39.40 45.82 15.87
N GLU A 515 40.70 45.82 16.17
CA GLU A 515 41.43 44.57 16.44
C GLU A 515 41.08 44.05 17.84
N ILE A 516 40.49 42.85 17.90
CA ILE A 516 40.04 42.22 19.14
C ILE A 516 40.86 40.95 19.38
N THR A 517 41.42 40.82 20.57
CA THR A 517 42.14 39.61 21.02
C THR A 517 41.40 39.01 22.21
N ILE A 518 40.73 37.87 22.01
CA ILE A 518 40.14 37.10 23.10
C ILE A 518 41.16 36.07 23.59
N ALA A 519 41.45 36.08 24.89
CA ALA A 519 42.20 35.01 25.54
C ALA A 519 41.28 33.79 25.76
N LEU A 520 41.15 32.92 24.75
CA LEU A 520 40.41 31.67 24.91
C LEU A 520 41.18 30.71 25.85
N PRO A 521 40.49 29.93 26.72
CA PRO A 521 41.15 28.96 27.59
C PRO A 521 41.97 27.96 26.77
N ARG A 522 43.28 27.95 27.02
CA ARG A 522 44.24 27.04 26.39
C ARG A 522 44.06 25.61 26.94
N ALA A 523 43.21 24.81 26.31
CA ALA A 523 43.21 23.37 26.52
C ALA A 523 43.06 22.63 25.19
N GLY A 524 44.19 22.15 24.65
CA GLY A 524 44.22 21.04 23.70
C GLY A 524 43.93 21.30 22.22
N GLN A 525 44.12 22.51 21.69
CA GLN A 525 43.90 22.76 20.25
C GLN A 525 45.11 22.36 19.40
N THR A 526 44.89 21.43 18.48
CA THR A 526 45.63 21.23 17.23
C THR A 526 45.60 22.54 16.41
N GLU A 527 46.68 22.89 15.73
CA GLU A 527 46.69 24.06 14.83
C GLU A 527 45.53 23.96 13.82
N LEU A 528 44.65 24.97 13.79
CA LEU A 528 43.50 25.00 12.89
C LEU A 528 44.01 25.27 11.46
N THR A 529 43.86 24.31 10.57
CA THR A 529 44.27 24.46 9.16
C THR A 529 43.31 25.39 8.40
N GLN A 530 43.77 25.96 7.28
CA GLN A 530 42.92 26.78 6.41
C GLN A 530 41.71 25.99 5.90
N ASP A 531 41.91 24.74 5.50
CA ASP A 531 40.84 23.85 5.02
C ASP A 531 39.78 23.58 6.10
N ASP A 532 40.21 23.31 7.34
CA ASP A 532 39.29 23.11 8.46
C ASP A 532 38.48 24.37 8.77
N ALA A 533 39.11 25.55 8.64
CA ALA A 533 38.47 26.82 8.91
C ALA A 533 37.40 27.17 7.86
N ILE A 534 37.73 27.03 6.58
CA ILE A 534 36.80 27.24 5.47
C ILE A 534 35.64 26.23 5.58
N ARG A 535 35.93 24.97 5.92
CA ARG A 535 34.90 23.94 6.12
C ARG A 535 33.88 24.30 7.21
N GLN A 536 34.33 24.85 8.34
CA GLN A 536 33.42 25.30 9.40
C GLN A 536 32.55 26.48 8.98
N ILE A 537 33.11 27.47 8.27
CA ILE A 537 32.36 28.63 7.75
C ILE A 537 31.32 28.18 6.71
N VAL A 538 31.72 27.33 5.75
CA VAL A 538 30.82 26.77 4.73
C VAL A 538 29.67 25.99 5.38
N LEU A 539 29.96 25.17 6.39
CA LEU A 539 28.93 24.43 7.12
C LEU A 539 27.91 25.38 7.79
N GLY A 540 28.38 26.43 8.46
CA GLY A 540 27.53 27.44 9.08
C GLY A 540 26.56 28.08 8.08
N TRP A 541 27.04 28.39 6.88
CA TRP A 541 26.22 28.95 5.81
C TRP A 541 25.20 27.97 5.22
N LEU A 542 25.55 26.69 5.09
CA LEU A 542 24.64 25.68 4.53
C LEU A 542 23.43 25.42 5.44
N ILE A 543 23.53 25.69 6.74
CA ILE A 543 22.43 25.57 7.71
C ILE A 543 21.36 26.67 7.50
N VAL A 544 21.71 27.79 6.86
CA VAL A 544 20.81 28.96 6.70
C VAL A 544 20.48 29.32 5.25
N ALA A 545 21.19 28.77 4.26
CA ALA A 545 21.06 29.20 2.86
C ALA A 545 20.11 28.32 1.99
N GLY A 546 19.84 27.08 2.38
CA GLY A 546 19.16 26.09 1.51
C GLY A 546 20.05 25.62 0.35
N PRO A 547 19.48 25.18 -0.80
CA PRO A 547 20.26 24.80 -1.98
C PRO A 547 21.12 25.96 -2.50
N VAL A 548 22.44 25.76 -2.66
CA VAL A 548 23.38 26.79 -3.14
C VAL A 548 24.41 26.21 -4.10
N THR A 549 24.90 27.02 -5.05
CA THR A 549 26.00 26.62 -5.94
C THR A 549 27.36 27.02 -5.34
N PRO A 550 28.45 26.26 -5.60
CA PRO A 550 29.78 26.62 -5.11
C PRO A 550 30.24 28.03 -5.53
N PRO A 551 30.02 28.49 -6.78
CA PRO A 551 30.37 29.86 -7.18
C PRO A 551 29.62 30.92 -6.38
N ALA A 552 28.34 30.70 -6.05
CA ALA A 552 27.56 31.66 -5.25
C ALA A 552 28.10 31.76 -3.82
N LEU A 553 28.48 30.62 -3.21
CA LEU A 553 29.04 30.61 -1.86
C LEU A 553 30.45 31.22 -1.82
N ALA A 554 31.29 30.92 -2.82
CA ALA A 554 32.62 31.53 -2.95
C ALA A 554 32.54 33.05 -3.15
N ALA A 555 31.62 33.52 -4.01
CA ALA A 555 31.41 34.95 -4.23
C ALA A 555 30.89 35.67 -2.98
N ARG A 556 30.04 35.02 -2.18
CA ARG A 556 29.54 35.54 -0.90
C ARG A 556 30.65 35.65 0.15
N LEU A 557 31.48 34.62 0.26
CA LEU A 557 32.53 34.51 1.28
C LEU A 557 33.85 35.18 0.88
N GLY A 558 34.00 35.64 -0.37
CA GLY A 558 35.24 36.24 -0.87
C GLY A 558 36.45 35.29 -0.79
N VAL A 559 36.22 33.98 -0.99
CA VAL A 559 37.25 32.93 -1.00
C VAL A 559 37.31 32.25 -2.37
N ARG A 560 38.37 31.49 -2.64
CA ARG A 560 38.53 30.82 -3.95
C ARG A 560 37.48 29.71 -4.11
N PRO A 561 36.87 29.54 -5.30
CA PRO A 561 35.91 28.46 -5.54
C PRO A 561 36.46 27.06 -5.22
N ALA A 562 37.75 26.82 -5.50
CA ALA A 562 38.41 25.54 -5.22
C ALA A 562 38.42 25.19 -3.72
N ASP A 563 38.61 26.19 -2.83
CA ASP A 563 38.62 25.95 -1.38
C ASP A 563 37.22 25.59 -0.86
N VAL A 564 36.18 26.21 -1.44
CA VAL A 564 34.78 25.88 -1.15
C VAL A 564 34.41 24.49 -1.65
N GLU A 565 34.88 24.10 -2.84
CA GLU A 565 34.66 22.75 -3.37
C GLU A 565 35.33 21.67 -2.50
N ILE A 566 36.55 21.91 -2.02
CA ILE A 566 37.25 21.00 -1.10
C ILE A 566 36.46 20.87 0.22
N ALA A 567 36.00 21.99 0.77
CA ALA A 567 35.17 22.00 1.98
C ALA A 567 33.85 21.23 1.77
N LEU A 568 33.15 21.46 0.65
CA LEU A 568 31.90 20.77 0.31
C LEU A 568 32.11 19.26 0.12
N ALA A 569 33.18 18.84 -0.56
CA ALA A 569 33.52 17.43 -0.72
C ALA A 569 33.85 16.76 0.64
N ALA A 570 34.55 17.45 1.54
CA ALA A 570 34.79 16.96 2.90
C ALA A 570 33.47 16.83 3.70
N LEU A 571 32.58 17.82 3.58
CA LEU A 571 31.24 17.78 4.19
C LEU A 571 30.34 16.68 3.58
N GLU A 572 30.51 16.36 2.30
CA GLU A 572 29.83 15.24 1.63
C GLU A 572 30.32 13.90 2.17
N GLY A 573 31.64 13.76 2.36
CA GLY A 573 32.25 12.56 2.93
C GLY A 573 31.83 12.31 4.38
N MET A 574 31.72 13.38 5.19
CA MET A 574 31.09 13.31 6.52
C MET A 574 29.57 13.21 6.44
N GLY A 575 29.01 13.46 5.26
CA GLY A 575 27.60 13.48 4.93
C GLY A 575 26.76 14.42 5.80
N THR A 576 27.17 15.67 5.84
CA THR A 576 26.33 16.76 6.35
C THR A 576 25.49 17.38 5.23
N VAL A 577 25.97 17.24 3.98
CA VAL A 577 25.42 17.88 2.80
C VAL A 577 25.12 16.85 1.71
N LEU A 578 24.29 17.23 0.74
CA LEU A 578 24.01 16.47 -0.46
C LEU A 578 24.24 17.33 -1.70
N ARG A 579 24.77 16.71 -2.74
CA ARG A 579 24.99 17.31 -4.06
C ARG A 579 23.88 16.88 -5.01
N GLY A 580 23.32 17.81 -5.77
CA GLY A 580 22.23 17.52 -6.70
C GLY A 580 21.77 18.71 -7.52
N ARG A 581 20.65 18.58 -8.23
CA ARG A 581 19.93 19.68 -8.87
C ARG A 581 18.58 19.77 -8.20
N PHE A 582 18.43 20.69 -7.25
CA PHE A 582 17.28 20.73 -6.36
C PHE A 582 16.27 21.80 -6.78
N THR A 583 16.77 22.94 -7.26
CA THR A 583 15.97 24.06 -7.76
C THR A 583 15.44 23.77 -9.17
N PRO A 584 14.12 23.89 -9.43
CA PRO A 584 13.56 23.66 -10.77
C PRO A 584 14.20 24.54 -11.85
N GLY A 585 14.65 23.93 -12.94
CA GLY A 585 15.22 24.63 -14.10
C GLY A 585 16.70 24.98 -13.99
N ILE A 586 17.39 24.62 -12.90
CA ILE A 586 18.83 24.83 -12.76
C ILE A 586 19.64 23.71 -13.45
N VAL A 587 20.73 24.10 -14.13
CA VAL A 587 21.62 23.16 -14.84
C VAL A 587 22.89 22.85 -14.02
N GLU A 588 23.35 23.83 -13.24
CA GLU A 588 24.50 23.73 -12.36
C GLU A 588 24.24 22.80 -11.17
N GLN A 589 25.31 22.23 -10.60
CA GLN A 589 25.20 21.41 -9.39
C GLN A 589 25.05 22.31 -8.16
N GLU A 590 24.04 22.00 -7.36
CA GLU A 590 23.76 22.62 -6.07
C GLU A 590 24.16 21.68 -4.93
N TRP A 591 24.39 22.30 -3.78
CA TRP A 591 24.66 21.66 -2.50
C TRP A 591 23.65 22.15 -1.48
N CYS A 592 23.10 21.23 -0.70
CA CYS A 592 22.15 21.57 0.36
C CYS A 592 22.48 20.78 1.63
N GLU A 593 22.32 21.41 2.78
CA GLU A 593 22.33 20.69 4.07
C GLU A 593 21.15 19.70 4.11
N ARG A 594 21.41 18.51 4.67
CA ARG A 594 20.50 17.37 4.60
C ARG A 594 19.16 17.61 5.29
N ARG A 595 19.14 18.22 6.48
CA ARG A 595 17.89 18.50 7.22
C ARG A 595 17.02 19.51 6.49
N LEU A 596 17.61 20.57 5.94
CA LEU A 596 16.91 21.54 5.10
C LEU A 596 16.32 20.86 3.86
N LEU A 597 17.11 20.03 3.18
CA LEU A 597 16.63 19.30 2.00
C LEU A 597 15.47 18.37 2.34
N ALA A 598 15.56 17.62 3.43
CA ALA A 598 14.49 16.76 3.92
C ALA A 598 13.21 17.55 4.27
N ARG A 599 13.35 18.73 4.89
CA ARG A 599 12.22 19.64 5.15
C ARG A 599 11.58 20.15 3.86
N ILE A 600 12.37 20.56 2.86
CA ILE A 600 11.87 21.00 1.55
C ILE A 600 11.11 19.86 0.88
N HIS A 601 11.66 18.65 0.91
CA HIS A 601 11.00 17.47 0.35
C HIS A 601 9.68 17.15 1.06
N ARG A 602 9.65 17.21 2.40
CA ARG A 602 8.44 16.99 3.20
C ARG A 602 7.37 18.05 2.93
N LEU A 603 7.74 19.31 2.76
CA LEU A 603 6.81 20.39 2.42
C LEU A 603 6.30 20.27 0.98
N THR A 604 7.17 19.93 0.04
CA THR A 604 6.80 19.63 -1.36
C THR A 604 5.75 18.50 -1.38
N LEU A 605 6.04 17.39 -0.71
CA LEU A 605 5.09 16.28 -0.55
C LEU A 605 3.84 16.68 0.22
N GLY A 606 3.95 17.54 1.23
CA GLY A 606 2.85 18.04 2.04
C GLY A 606 1.90 18.93 1.26
N ARG A 607 2.40 19.76 0.36
CA ARG A 607 1.60 20.59 -0.55
C ARG A 607 0.89 19.73 -1.60
N LEU A 608 1.62 18.80 -2.21
CA LEU A 608 1.03 17.77 -3.06
C LEU A 608 -0.05 16.95 -2.32
N ARG A 609 0.14 16.68 -1.01
CA ARG A 609 -0.86 16.02 -0.14
C ARG A 609 -2.08 16.91 0.11
N ARG A 610 -1.92 18.21 0.39
CA ARG A 610 -3.03 19.15 0.64
C ARG A 610 -3.89 19.39 -0.60
N GLU A 611 -3.29 19.33 -1.78
CA GLU A 611 -4.02 19.35 -3.04
C GLU A 611 -4.90 18.10 -3.24
N ILE A 612 -4.60 17.00 -2.52
CA ILE A 612 -5.21 15.68 -2.62
C ILE A 612 -5.74 15.20 -1.24
N GLU A 613 -6.40 16.09 -0.46
CA GLU A 613 -7.04 15.63 0.79
C GLU A 613 -8.33 14.88 0.46
N ALA A 614 -8.33 13.57 0.75
CA ALA A 614 -9.43 12.68 0.44
C ALA A 614 -10.70 13.00 1.25
N VAL A 615 -11.87 12.98 0.61
CA VAL A 615 -13.17 13.19 1.28
C VAL A 615 -13.73 11.88 1.83
N PRO A 616 -14.51 11.90 2.92
CA PRO A 616 -15.24 10.71 3.38
C PRO A 616 -16.19 10.14 2.32
N ALA A 617 -16.49 8.84 2.39
CA ALA A 617 -17.41 8.18 1.46
C ALA A 617 -18.82 8.83 1.42
N ALA A 618 -19.27 9.40 2.54
CA ALA A 618 -20.53 10.14 2.62
C ALA A 618 -20.51 11.43 1.77
N ASP A 619 -19.40 12.18 1.80
CA ASP A 619 -19.25 13.36 0.95
C ASP A 619 -19.12 13.01 -0.53
N PHE A 620 -18.47 11.89 -0.84
CA PHE A 620 -18.47 11.36 -2.20
C PHE A 620 -19.88 11.00 -2.69
N MET A 621 -20.75 10.45 -1.83
CA MET A 621 -22.17 10.25 -2.17
C MET A 621 -22.91 11.56 -2.42
N ARG A 622 -22.69 12.60 -1.59
CA ARG A 622 -23.26 13.94 -1.81
C ARG A 622 -22.85 14.50 -3.17
N PHE A 623 -21.59 14.31 -3.55
CA PHE A 623 -21.11 14.62 -4.89
C PHE A 623 -21.82 13.82 -5.98
N LEU A 624 -21.93 12.49 -5.84
CA LEU A 624 -22.60 11.63 -6.83
C LEU A 624 -24.07 11.98 -7.03
N PHE A 625 -24.80 12.40 -5.99
CA PHE A 625 -26.18 12.86 -6.13
C PHE A 625 -26.32 14.08 -7.04
N ARG A 626 -25.35 15.00 -6.99
CA ARG A 626 -25.29 16.16 -7.91
C ARG A 626 -24.80 15.74 -9.29
N TRP A 627 -23.72 14.97 -9.33
CA TRP A 627 -23.06 14.54 -10.56
C TRP A 627 -23.97 13.71 -11.47
N GLN A 628 -24.84 12.88 -10.88
CA GLN A 628 -25.84 12.11 -11.61
C GLN A 628 -27.24 12.73 -11.59
N HIS A 629 -27.37 14.02 -11.26
CA HIS A 629 -28.61 14.79 -11.35
C HIS A 629 -29.79 14.30 -10.47
N VAL A 630 -29.53 13.52 -9.42
CA VAL A 630 -30.57 13.03 -8.48
C VAL A 630 -30.92 14.07 -7.43
N GLN A 631 -29.99 14.96 -7.08
CA GLN A 631 -30.27 16.00 -6.10
C GLN A 631 -31.31 16.99 -6.65
N PRO A 632 -32.35 17.36 -5.87
CA PRO A 632 -33.27 18.42 -6.25
C PRO A 632 -32.55 19.71 -6.66
N GLY A 633 -32.98 20.31 -7.77
CA GLY A 633 -32.31 21.49 -8.35
C GLY A 633 -31.18 21.17 -9.34
N SER A 634 -30.60 19.97 -9.32
CA SER A 634 -29.62 19.51 -10.33
C SER A 634 -30.23 18.74 -11.50
N GLN A 635 -31.54 18.42 -11.42
CA GLN A 635 -32.26 17.62 -12.41
C GLN A 635 -32.35 18.27 -13.79
N LEU A 636 -32.20 17.45 -14.83
CA LEU A 636 -32.31 17.86 -16.23
C LEU A 636 -33.78 17.95 -16.67
N HIS A 637 -34.01 18.47 -17.89
CA HIS A 637 -35.36 18.71 -18.41
C HIS A 637 -35.50 18.23 -19.87
N GLY A 638 -36.68 17.68 -20.18
CA GLY A 638 -37.09 17.29 -21.53
C GLY A 638 -36.21 16.22 -22.18
N ARG A 639 -36.40 16.06 -23.50
CA ARG A 639 -35.75 15.05 -24.33
C ARG A 639 -34.21 15.09 -24.28
N ASP A 640 -33.62 16.28 -24.35
CA ASP A 640 -32.15 16.41 -24.35
C ASP A 640 -31.57 15.99 -22.99
N GLY A 641 -32.30 16.26 -21.90
CA GLY A 641 -31.97 15.74 -20.57
C GLY A 641 -32.00 14.22 -20.52
N VAL A 642 -33.04 13.57 -21.08
CA VAL A 642 -33.13 12.10 -21.16
C VAL A 642 -31.94 11.52 -21.93
N LEU A 643 -31.58 12.13 -23.07
CA LEU A 643 -30.43 11.70 -23.88
C LEU A 643 -29.11 11.78 -23.09
N GLN A 644 -28.90 12.87 -22.35
CA GLN A 644 -27.71 13.04 -21.50
C GLN A 644 -27.63 12.00 -20.38
N ILE A 645 -28.76 11.70 -19.71
CA ILE A 645 -28.81 10.66 -18.67
C ILE A 645 -28.50 9.28 -19.27
N ILE A 646 -29.04 8.96 -20.45
CA ILE A 646 -28.71 7.71 -21.14
C ILE A 646 -27.22 7.66 -21.47
N GLY A 647 -26.65 8.73 -22.02
CA GLY A 647 -25.21 8.80 -22.31
C GLY A 647 -24.32 8.67 -21.05
N GLN A 648 -24.79 9.09 -19.87
CA GLN A 648 -24.06 8.92 -18.61
C GLN A 648 -24.21 7.50 -18.03
N LEU A 649 -25.39 6.88 -18.17
CA LEU A 649 -25.73 5.59 -17.55
C LEU A 649 -25.63 4.38 -18.49
N GLN A 650 -25.37 4.59 -19.78
CA GLN A 650 -25.22 3.51 -20.77
C GLN A 650 -24.13 2.51 -20.36
N GLY A 651 -24.32 1.24 -20.72
CA GLY A 651 -23.49 0.13 -20.27
C GLY A 651 -23.98 -0.53 -18.97
N MET A 652 -24.98 0.04 -18.28
CA MET A 652 -25.60 -0.59 -17.11
C MET A 652 -26.89 -1.32 -17.49
N GLU A 653 -27.07 -2.53 -16.94
CA GLU A 653 -28.31 -3.28 -17.05
C GLU A 653 -29.12 -3.17 -15.75
N ILE A 654 -30.27 -2.51 -15.84
CA ILE A 654 -31.16 -2.24 -14.71
C ILE A 654 -32.50 -2.95 -14.96
N PRO A 655 -33.21 -3.45 -13.94
CA PRO A 655 -34.56 -4.00 -14.13
C PRO A 655 -35.43 -3.07 -14.97
N ALA A 656 -36.02 -3.60 -16.04
CA ALA A 656 -36.68 -2.80 -17.07
C ALA A 656 -37.72 -1.76 -16.55
N PRO A 657 -38.59 -2.07 -15.56
CA PRO A 657 -39.52 -1.08 -15.00
C PRO A 657 -38.81 0.06 -14.27
N ALA A 658 -37.66 -0.21 -13.64
CA ALA A 658 -36.98 0.76 -12.80
C ALA A 658 -36.42 1.94 -13.60
N TRP A 659 -36.11 1.78 -14.89
CA TRP A 659 -35.70 2.88 -15.76
C TRP A 659 -36.72 4.02 -15.78
N GLU A 660 -37.97 3.72 -16.15
CA GLU A 660 -39.03 4.73 -16.31
C GLU A 660 -39.82 5.00 -15.02
N GLU A 661 -39.80 4.10 -14.03
CA GLU A 661 -40.48 4.32 -12.74
C GLU A 661 -39.60 5.08 -11.72
N HIS A 662 -38.27 4.92 -11.77
CA HIS A 662 -37.40 5.41 -10.69
C HIS A 662 -36.13 6.14 -11.20
N VAL A 663 -35.36 5.55 -12.12
CA VAL A 663 -34.01 6.03 -12.46
C VAL A 663 -34.03 7.31 -13.30
N ILE A 664 -34.80 7.35 -14.39
CA ILE A 664 -34.94 8.54 -15.24
C ILE A 664 -35.76 9.63 -14.52
N PRO A 665 -36.93 9.33 -13.90
CA PRO A 665 -37.69 10.35 -13.16
C PRO A 665 -36.94 11.00 -12.00
N ALA A 666 -35.98 10.29 -11.37
CA ALA A 666 -35.14 10.88 -10.34
C ALA A 666 -34.17 11.93 -10.89
N ARG A 667 -33.83 11.86 -12.18
CA ARG A 667 -32.79 12.69 -12.84
C ARG A 667 -33.34 13.72 -13.82
N VAL A 668 -34.54 13.49 -14.33
CA VAL A 668 -35.25 14.38 -15.27
C VAL A 668 -36.53 14.85 -14.63
N ARG A 669 -36.61 16.16 -14.38
CA ARG A 669 -37.79 16.78 -13.77
C ARG A 669 -38.95 16.74 -14.77
N LEU A 670 -40.13 16.32 -14.28
CA LEU A 670 -41.35 16.14 -15.10
C LEU A 670 -41.11 15.23 -16.32
N TYR A 671 -40.41 14.11 -16.13
CA TYR A 671 -40.15 13.12 -17.18
C TYR A 671 -41.43 12.71 -17.92
N ASP A 672 -41.42 12.86 -19.25
CA ASP A 672 -42.45 12.36 -20.16
C ASP A 672 -41.94 11.08 -20.86
N PRO A 673 -42.60 9.92 -20.70
CA PRO A 673 -42.28 8.70 -21.43
C PRO A 673 -42.23 8.87 -22.96
N ALA A 674 -42.92 9.86 -23.52
CA ALA A 674 -42.85 10.15 -24.95
C ALA A 674 -41.43 10.55 -25.41
N ASP A 675 -40.63 11.17 -24.55
CA ASP A 675 -39.27 11.59 -24.87
C ASP A 675 -38.35 10.39 -25.16
N LEU A 676 -38.37 9.37 -24.29
CA LEU A 676 -37.60 8.14 -24.48
C LEU A 676 -38.08 7.37 -25.72
N GLU A 677 -39.40 7.34 -25.95
CA GLU A 677 -39.97 6.69 -27.12
C GLU A 677 -39.55 7.37 -28.42
N HIS A 678 -39.54 8.70 -28.46
CA HIS A 678 -39.02 9.46 -29.60
C HIS A 678 -37.53 9.17 -29.83
N LEU A 679 -36.71 9.13 -28.78
CA LEU A 679 -35.28 8.84 -28.91
C LEU A 679 -35.00 7.44 -29.45
N CYS A 680 -35.82 6.45 -29.10
CA CYS A 680 -35.74 5.12 -29.69
C CYS A 680 -36.21 5.09 -31.15
N LEU A 681 -37.37 5.68 -31.45
CA LEU A 681 -37.95 5.67 -32.81
C LEU A 681 -37.11 6.47 -33.82
N SER A 682 -36.44 7.53 -33.37
CA SER A 682 -35.49 8.31 -34.18
C SER A 682 -34.16 7.58 -34.43
N GLY A 683 -33.92 6.47 -33.73
CA GLY A 683 -32.71 5.66 -33.86
C GLY A 683 -31.49 6.21 -33.11
N THR A 684 -31.65 7.26 -32.29
CA THR A 684 -30.58 7.80 -31.45
C THR A 684 -30.23 6.86 -30.29
N VAL A 685 -31.25 6.23 -29.68
CA VAL A 685 -31.10 5.31 -28.56
C VAL A 685 -31.59 3.92 -28.96
N THR A 686 -30.83 2.89 -28.60
CA THR A 686 -31.25 1.49 -28.68
C THR A 686 -31.37 0.89 -27.29
N TRP A 687 -32.17 -0.17 -27.16
CA TRP A 687 -32.38 -0.86 -25.88
C TRP A 687 -32.30 -2.37 -26.03
N GLY A 688 -31.92 -3.07 -24.96
CA GLY A 688 -31.82 -4.54 -24.96
C GLY A 688 -30.92 -5.03 -23.84
N ARG A 689 -30.39 -6.25 -23.96
CA ARG A 689 -29.58 -6.87 -22.91
C ARG A 689 -28.13 -7.06 -23.36
N LEU A 690 -27.20 -6.33 -22.74
CA LEU A 690 -25.77 -6.31 -23.03
C LEU A 690 -25.03 -7.57 -22.54
N SER A 691 -25.48 -8.19 -21.45
CA SER A 691 -24.97 -9.48 -21.00
C SER A 691 -25.64 -10.64 -21.74
N ALA A 692 -24.84 -11.59 -22.24
CA ALA A 692 -25.39 -12.90 -22.58
C ALA A 692 -25.82 -13.58 -21.27
N SER A 693 -26.94 -14.31 -21.28
CA SER A 693 -27.30 -15.12 -20.11
C SER A 693 -26.27 -16.26 -19.96
N GLY A 694 -25.16 -15.98 -19.27
CA GLY A 694 -24.32 -17.03 -18.68
C GLY A 694 -25.22 -17.94 -17.85
N GLY A 695 -25.01 -19.25 -17.99
CA GLY A 695 -25.90 -20.25 -17.42
C GLY A 695 -26.23 -19.98 -15.96
N MET A 696 -27.49 -20.26 -15.60
CA MET A 696 -27.70 -20.96 -14.34
C MET A 696 -26.65 -22.09 -14.32
N THR A 697 -25.75 -22.04 -13.35
CA THR A 697 -24.86 -23.15 -12.99
C THR A 697 -25.65 -24.45 -13.13
N GLU A 698 -25.11 -25.42 -13.87
CA GLU A 698 -25.71 -26.75 -14.08
C GLU A 698 -25.90 -27.55 -12.77
N GLU A 699 -25.50 -26.99 -11.64
CA GLU A 699 -25.82 -27.51 -10.31
C GLU A 699 -27.19 -27.00 -9.85
N GLN A 700 -28.25 -27.60 -10.38
CA GLN A 700 -29.55 -27.90 -9.73
C GLN A 700 -30.64 -28.14 -10.78
N SER A 701 -30.55 -29.24 -11.54
CA SER A 701 -31.77 -29.93 -12.00
C SER A 701 -31.54 -31.44 -12.16
N GLU A 702 -31.45 -32.17 -11.06
CA GLU A 702 -31.61 -33.63 -11.03
C GLU A 702 -33.08 -34.08 -11.23
N THR A 703 -33.99 -33.17 -11.56
CA THR A 703 -35.37 -33.53 -11.90
C THR A 703 -35.66 -33.07 -13.32
N GLY A 704 -35.84 -34.03 -14.24
CA GLY A 704 -36.07 -33.85 -15.68
C GLY A 704 -37.38 -33.14 -16.05
N LYS A 705 -37.70 -32.00 -15.43
CA LYS A 705 -38.74 -31.08 -15.86
C LYS A 705 -38.10 -29.97 -16.70
N ARG A 706 -38.23 -30.08 -18.02
CA ARG A 706 -37.98 -28.99 -18.98
C ARG A 706 -38.65 -27.72 -18.46
N THR A 707 -37.86 -26.77 -17.95
CA THR A 707 -38.33 -25.44 -17.58
C THR A 707 -38.90 -24.77 -18.83
N ARG A 708 -40.16 -24.32 -18.75
CA ARG A 708 -40.81 -23.52 -19.80
C ARG A 708 -39.95 -22.28 -20.04
N ARG A 709 -39.22 -22.25 -21.15
CA ARG A 709 -38.41 -21.12 -21.61
C ARG A 709 -39.36 -19.95 -21.92
N GLN A 710 -39.37 -18.95 -21.04
CA GLN A 710 -40.24 -17.77 -21.12
C GLN A 710 -39.40 -16.54 -21.51
N GLY A 711 -40.01 -15.62 -22.26
CA GLY A 711 -39.45 -14.28 -22.56
C GLY A 711 -39.23 -13.41 -21.30
N PRO A 712 -38.78 -12.16 -21.45
CA PRO A 712 -38.31 -11.34 -20.33
C PRO A 712 -39.44 -11.13 -19.32
N GLY A 713 -39.12 -11.35 -18.05
CA GLY A 713 -40.00 -11.09 -16.92
C GLY A 713 -39.93 -9.63 -16.47
N ARG A 714 -40.77 -9.22 -15.51
CA ARG A 714 -40.77 -7.84 -14.98
C ARG A 714 -39.43 -7.40 -14.40
N ASN A 715 -38.60 -8.34 -13.95
CA ASN A 715 -37.30 -8.04 -13.35
C ASN A 715 -36.14 -8.31 -14.33
N SER A 716 -36.42 -8.52 -15.61
CA SER A 716 -35.37 -8.73 -16.61
C SER A 716 -34.54 -7.43 -16.75
N PRO A 717 -33.21 -7.53 -16.66
CA PRO A 717 -32.33 -6.38 -16.75
C PRO A 717 -32.22 -5.95 -18.23
N ILE A 718 -32.37 -4.65 -18.48
CA ILE A 718 -32.29 -4.01 -19.79
C ILE A 718 -31.35 -2.80 -19.68
N ALA A 719 -30.59 -2.54 -20.73
CA ALA A 719 -29.79 -1.33 -20.89
C ALA A 719 -30.38 -0.46 -22.00
N PHE A 720 -30.22 0.85 -21.84
CA PHE A 720 -30.36 1.84 -22.90
C PHE A 720 -28.98 2.35 -23.27
N VAL A 721 -28.68 2.42 -24.56
CA VAL A 721 -27.35 2.78 -25.09
C VAL A 721 -27.53 3.73 -26.26
N LEU A 722 -26.62 4.68 -26.42
CA LEU A 722 -26.55 5.48 -27.64
C LEU A 722 -26.20 4.56 -28.82
N ARG A 723 -26.89 4.71 -29.94
CA ARG A 723 -26.72 3.76 -31.06
C ARG A 723 -25.29 3.77 -31.61
N GLU A 724 -24.62 4.91 -31.58
CA GLU A 724 -23.22 5.09 -31.97
C GLU A 724 -22.24 4.36 -31.03
N ASP A 725 -22.57 4.28 -29.74
CA ASP A 725 -21.73 3.64 -28.72
C ASP A 725 -22.03 2.14 -28.53
N LEU A 726 -23.08 1.62 -29.17
CA LEU A 726 -23.46 0.22 -29.08
C LEU A 726 -22.29 -0.77 -29.33
N PRO A 727 -21.41 -0.57 -30.33
CA PRO A 727 -20.28 -1.47 -30.58
C PRO A 727 -19.32 -1.60 -29.38
N VAL A 728 -19.14 -0.54 -28.59
CA VAL A 728 -18.26 -0.53 -27.40
C VAL A 728 -18.74 -1.51 -26.33
N PHE A 729 -20.06 -1.64 -26.16
CA PHE A 729 -20.65 -2.48 -25.11
C PHE A 729 -20.94 -3.91 -25.55
N LEU A 730 -20.89 -4.21 -26.85
CA LEU A 730 -21.05 -5.55 -27.41
C LEU A 730 -19.72 -6.33 -27.40
N ARG A 731 -19.02 -6.41 -26.25
CA ARG A 731 -17.68 -7.02 -26.13
C ARG A 731 -17.62 -8.54 -26.31
N VAL A 732 -18.74 -9.24 -26.16
CA VAL A 732 -18.76 -10.67 -26.49
C VAL A 732 -19.05 -10.75 -27.97
N HIS A 733 -18.10 -11.26 -28.78
CA HIS A 733 -18.47 -11.90 -30.04
C HIS A 733 -19.47 -13.00 -29.69
N ARG A 734 -20.74 -12.62 -29.65
CA ARG A 734 -21.82 -13.56 -29.48
C ARG A 734 -21.80 -14.34 -30.76
N ASP A 735 -21.33 -15.57 -30.67
CA ASP A 735 -21.59 -16.50 -31.73
C ASP A 735 -23.11 -16.69 -31.76
N LEU A 736 -23.70 -15.99 -32.73
CA LEU A 736 -25.12 -15.95 -32.97
C LEU A 736 -25.61 -17.38 -33.23
N GLU A 737 -24.80 -18.22 -33.87
CA GLU A 737 -25.17 -19.60 -34.19
C GLU A 737 -25.26 -20.46 -32.93
N THR A 738 -24.27 -20.41 -32.03
CA THR A 738 -24.34 -21.14 -30.75
C THR A 738 -25.42 -20.62 -29.81
N THR A 739 -25.67 -19.30 -29.80
CA THR A 739 -26.75 -18.72 -29.00
C THR A 739 -28.10 -19.17 -29.52
N VAL A 740 -28.34 -19.04 -30.83
CA VAL A 740 -29.58 -19.43 -31.49
C VAL A 740 -29.84 -20.93 -31.41
N ALA A 741 -28.80 -21.77 -31.50
CA ALA A 741 -28.91 -23.22 -31.37
C ALA A 741 -29.51 -23.66 -30.01
N ARG A 742 -29.43 -22.82 -28.97
CA ARG A 742 -29.99 -23.10 -27.64
C ARG A 742 -31.46 -22.65 -27.51
N LEU A 743 -32.02 -21.93 -28.48
CA LEU A 743 -33.36 -21.31 -28.42
C LEU A 743 -34.44 -22.15 -29.11
N SER A 744 -35.69 -21.70 -29.06
CA SER A 744 -36.79 -22.33 -29.79
C SER A 744 -36.55 -22.32 -31.31
N SER A 745 -37.16 -23.27 -32.03
CA SER A 745 -37.08 -23.31 -33.50
C SER A 745 -37.66 -22.04 -34.14
N ALA A 746 -38.69 -21.45 -33.53
CA ALA A 746 -39.25 -20.17 -33.95
C ALA A 746 -38.26 -19.02 -33.75
N ALA A 747 -37.56 -18.94 -32.61
CA ALA A 747 -36.50 -17.96 -32.38
C ALA A 747 -35.34 -18.11 -33.38
N GLY A 748 -34.95 -19.34 -33.73
CA GLY A 748 -33.93 -19.58 -34.75
C GLY A 748 -34.35 -19.20 -36.17
N ASP A 749 -35.62 -19.43 -36.54
CA ASP A 749 -36.15 -18.98 -37.83
C ASP A 749 -36.19 -17.45 -37.93
N VAL A 750 -36.61 -16.77 -36.86
CA VAL A 750 -36.66 -15.31 -36.79
C VAL A 750 -35.26 -14.69 -36.82
N ALA A 751 -34.29 -15.24 -36.08
CA ALA A 751 -32.92 -14.76 -36.09
C ALA A 751 -32.27 -14.89 -37.48
N ARG A 752 -32.43 -16.05 -38.15
CA ARG A 752 -31.95 -16.26 -39.53
C ARG A 752 -32.61 -15.29 -40.52
N TYR A 753 -33.92 -15.05 -40.38
CA TYR A 753 -34.63 -14.10 -41.23
C TYR A 753 -34.05 -12.68 -41.09
N LEU A 754 -33.86 -12.21 -39.85
CA LEU A 754 -33.29 -10.89 -39.58
C LEU A 754 -31.83 -10.78 -40.04
N GLN A 755 -31.06 -11.87 -39.97
CA GLN A 755 -29.69 -11.91 -40.49
C GLN A 755 -29.64 -11.74 -42.02
N GLN A 756 -30.58 -12.34 -42.74
CA GLN A 756 -30.62 -12.30 -44.21
C GLN A 756 -31.29 -11.04 -44.78
N ARG A 757 -32.32 -10.52 -44.12
CA ARG A 757 -33.17 -9.43 -44.62
C ARG A 757 -32.96 -8.09 -43.91
N GLY A 758 -32.17 -8.07 -42.83
CA GLY A 758 -31.94 -6.88 -42.01
C GLY A 758 -33.16 -6.46 -41.20
N ALA A 759 -33.14 -5.21 -40.73
CA ALA A 759 -34.17 -4.66 -39.85
C ALA A 759 -35.57 -4.72 -40.50
N SER A 760 -36.49 -5.48 -39.92
CA SER A 760 -37.78 -5.82 -40.54
C SER A 760 -38.97 -5.60 -39.61
N PHE A 761 -40.14 -5.24 -40.15
CA PHE A 761 -41.37 -5.18 -39.34
C PHE A 761 -41.86 -6.60 -39.02
N MET A 762 -42.57 -6.75 -37.89
CA MET A 762 -43.13 -8.04 -37.47
C MET A 762 -44.00 -8.69 -38.57
N SER A 763 -44.79 -7.90 -39.29
CA SER A 763 -45.60 -8.39 -40.41
C SER A 763 -44.77 -9.06 -41.52
N ASP A 764 -43.56 -8.56 -41.75
CA ASP A 764 -42.66 -9.08 -42.78
C ASP A 764 -41.96 -10.33 -42.27
N ILE A 765 -41.58 -10.37 -41.00
CA ILE A 765 -41.02 -11.56 -40.34
C ILE A 765 -42.04 -12.71 -40.35
N VAL A 766 -43.31 -12.44 -40.03
CA VAL A 766 -44.41 -13.43 -40.07
C VAL A 766 -44.57 -14.01 -41.48
N LYS A 767 -44.62 -13.14 -42.50
CA LYS A 767 -44.72 -13.58 -43.91
C LYS A 767 -43.48 -14.38 -44.36
N GLY A 768 -42.29 -13.92 -43.98
CA GLY A 768 -41.03 -14.51 -44.39
C GLY A 768 -40.70 -15.84 -43.72
N THR A 769 -41.08 -16.01 -42.45
CA THR A 769 -40.87 -17.26 -41.69
C THR A 769 -42.02 -18.26 -41.84
N ARG A 770 -43.18 -17.83 -42.34
CA ARG A 770 -44.43 -18.62 -42.43
C ARG A 770 -44.89 -19.18 -41.07
N ARG A 771 -44.56 -18.50 -39.97
CA ARG A 771 -44.96 -18.84 -38.60
C ARG A 771 -46.24 -18.10 -38.19
N LEU A 772 -46.91 -18.57 -37.13
CA LEU A 772 -48.05 -17.84 -36.56
C LEU A 772 -47.58 -16.52 -35.94
N PRO A 773 -48.38 -15.43 -35.98
CA PRO A 773 -48.01 -14.15 -35.36
C PRO A 773 -47.61 -14.27 -33.89
N SER A 774 -48.30 -15.11 -33.12
CA SER A 774 -47.98 -15.36 -31.70
C SER A 774 -46.64 -16.09 -31.51
N GLU A 775 -46.26 -16.98 -32.43
CA GLU A 775 -44.97 -17.69 -32.36
C GLU A 775 -43.81 -16.75 -32.68
N VAL A 776 -43.99 -15.84 -33.65
CA VAL A 776 -43.00 -14.79 -33.95
C VAL A 776 -42.87 -13.82 -32.80
N GLU A 777 -43.98 -13.48 -32.14
CA GLU A 777 -43.96 -12.65 -30.94
C GLU A 777 -43.18 -13.29 -29.79
N ASP A 778 -43.48 -14.55 -29.45
CA ASP A 778 -42.77 -15.28 -28.40
C ASP A 778 -41.27 -15.43 -28.75
N ALA A 779 -40.96 -15.68 -30.02
CA ALA A 779 -39.59 -15.77 -30.54
C ALA A 779 -38.81 -14.45 -30.40
N LEU A 780 -39.41 -13.31 -30.74
CA LEU A 780 -38.77 -11.99 -30.59
C LEU A 780 -38.50 -11.69 -29.11
N TRP A 781 -39.45 -11.98 -28.23
CA TRP A 781 -39.23 -11.81 -26.79
C TRP A 781 -38.16 -12.77 -26.24
N GLU A 782 -38.12 -14.03 -26.70
CA GLU A 782 -37.05 -14.98 -26.35
C GLU A 782 -35.67 -14.46 -26.79
N LEU A 783 -35.57 -13.89 -28.00
CA LEU A 783 -34.34 -13.29 -28.51
C LEU A 783 -33.94 -12.02 -27.74
N VAL A 784 -34.90 -11.19 -27.29
CA VAL A 784 -34.64 -10.02 -26.42
C VAL A 784 -34.10 -10.48 -25.06
N ALA A 785 -34.66 -11.53 -24.46
CA ALA A 785 -34.21 -12.06 -23.17
C ALA A 785 -32.75 -12.55 -23.22
N GLN A 786 -32.31 -12.99 -24.39
CA GLN A 786 -30.93 -13.38 -24.67
C GLN A 786 -30.07 -12.23 -25.18
N GLY A 787 -30.61 -11.03 -25.39
CA GLY A 787 -29.87 -9.86 -25.87
C GLY A 787 -29.43 -9.93 -27.34
N VAL A 788 -30.18 -10.65 -28.17
CA VAL A 788 -29.84 -10.89 -29.58
C VAL A 788 -30.51 -9.88 -30.51
N VAL A 789 -31.75 -9.48 -30.18
CA VAL A 789 -32.54 -8.53 -30.99
C VAL A 789 -32.97 -7.33 -30.16
N SER A 790 -33.25 -6.24 -30.86
CA SER A 790 -33.88 -5.03 -30.34
C SER A 790 -34.91 -4.49 -31.33
N GLY A 791 -35.87 -3.73 -30.81
CA GLY A 791 -36.90 -3.05 -31.60
C GLY A 791 -36.76 -1.54 -31.54
N ASP A 792 -37.15 -0.84 -32.60
CA ASP A 792 -37.05 0.64 -32.69
C ASP A 792 -37.93 1.38 -31.65
N GLY A 793 -38.91 0.73 -31.04
CA GLY A 793 -39.81 1.33 -30.04
C GLY A 793 -39.71 0.69 -28.65
N VAL A 794 -40.25 1.37 -27.64
CA VAL A 794 -40.34 0.87 -26.25
C VAL A 794 -41.79 0.71 -25.74
N ALA A 795 -42.80 1.15 -26.50
CA ALA A 795 -44.20 1.06 -26.07
C ALA A 795 -44.67 -0.38 -25.76
N GLY A 796 -44.26 -1.37 -26.56
CA GLY A 796 -44.61 -2.76 -26.28
C GLY A 796 -43.84 -3.37 -25.10
N LEU A 797 -42.62 -2.88 -24.84
CA LEU A 797 -41.89 -3.18 -23.60
C LEU A 797 -42.69 -2.65 -22.41
N ARG A 798 -43.19 -1.41 -22.44
CA ARG A 798 -44.06 -0.88 -21.36
C ARG A 798 -45.28 -1.76 -21.11
N GLN A 799 -45.98 -2.20 -22.15
CA GLN A 799 -47.16 -3.06 -21.99
C GLN A 799 -46.85 -4.42 -21.35
N LEU A 800 -45.71 -5.03 -21.72
CA LEU A 800 -45.20 -6.26 -21.10
C LEU A 800 -44.96 -6.05 -19.59
N LEU A 801 -44.37 -4.92 -19.22
CA LEU A 801 -44.01 -4.58 -17.84
C LEU A 801 -45.23 -4.23 -16.95
N HIS A 802 -46.29 -3.66 -17.52
CA HIS A 802 -47.51 -3.23 -16.83
C HIS A 802 -48.64 -4.28 -16.77
N GLY A 803 -48.52 -5.41 -17.48
CA GLY A 803 -49.58 -6.43 -17.63
C GLY A 803 -50.10 -7.11 -16.35
N GLY A 804 -49.49 -6.86 -15.18
CA GLY A 804 -49.89 -7.43 -13.89
C GLY A 804 -50.89 -6.62 -13.06
N THR A 805 -50.94 -5.29 -13.20
CA THR A 805 -51.66 -4.41 -12.26
C THR A 805 -53.14 -4.20 -12.60
N ARG A 806 -53.56 -4.33 -13.87
CA ARG A 806 -54.98 -4.21 -14.27
C ARG A 806 -55.90 -5.34 -13.74
N ARG A 807 -55.35 -6.39 -13.12
CA ARG A 807 -56.13 -7.52 -12.56
C ARG A 807 -56.77 -7.23 -11.21
N ARG A 808 -56.34 -6.20 -10.45
CA ARG A 808 -56.87 -5.91 -9.10
C ARG A 808 -58.00 -4.86 -9.06
N ASP A 809 -58.03 -3.89 -9.98
CA ASP A 809 -59.07 -2.83 -9.91
C ASP A 809 -60.41 -3.20 -10.55
N ARG A 810 -60.45 -4.19 -11.45
CA ARG A 810 -61.72 -4.66 -12.05
C ARG A 810 -62.55 -5.60 -11.15
N ARG A 811 -62.01 -6.04 -10.01
CA ARG A 811 -62.75 -6.87 -9.03
C ARG A 811 -63.29 -6.07 -7.83
N ARG A 812 -62.92 -4.79 -7.66
CA ARG A 812 -63.43 -3.95 -6.55
C ARG A 812 -64.65 -3.09 -6.88
N TYR A 813 -64.98 -2.89 -8.16
CA TYR A 813 -66.16 -2.11 -8.58
C TYR A 813 -67.45 -2.93 -8.78
N ARG A 814 -67.54 -4.17 -8.31
CA ARG A 814 -68.75 -5.03 -8.40
C ARG A 814 -69.33 -5.50 -7.07
N ALA A 815 -68.86 -4.98 -5.94
CA ALA A 815 -69.24 -5.52 -4.61
C ALA A 815 -69.96 -4.56 -3.65
N TYR A 816 -70.26 -3.31 -4.00
CA TYR A 816 -71.11 -2.45 -3.15
C TYR A 816 -72.03 -1.54 -3.97
N GLY A 817 -73.34 -1.75 -3.79
CA GLY A 817 -74.35 -0.68 -3.75
C GLY A 817 -74.99 -0.28 -5.08
N GLY A 818 -76.15 -0.88 -5.39
CA GLY A 818 -77.10 -0.33 -6.35
C GLY A 818 -77.97 0.78 -5.77
N PHE A 819 -78.65 1.51 -6.66
CA PHE A 819 -79.98 2.16 -6.63
C PHE A 819 -79.97 3.24 -7.75
N ARG A 820 -80.67 3.02 -8.88
CA ARG A 820 -81.96 3.67 -9.31
C ARG A 820 -81.83 5.21 -9.44
N THR A 821 -82.17 5.92 -10.52
CA THR A 821 -83.20 5.77 -11.60
C THR A 821 -82.97 6.95 -12.61
N VAL A 822 -82.92 6.76 -13.96
CA VAL A 822 -83.98 7.02 -15.01
C VAL A 822 -84.13 8.52 -15.42
N PRO A 823 -84.47 8.95 -16.68
CA PRO A 823 -84.27 8.39 -18.05
C PRO A 823 -83.84 9.43 -19.13
N ASP A 824 -83.71 8.94 -20.38
CA ASP A 824 -84.14 9.52 -21.69
C ASP A 824 -82.99 9.56 -22.73
N GLY A 825 -83.06 9.03 -23.96
CA GLY A 825 -84.09 8.35 -24.74
C GLY A 825 -83.50 7.92 -26.11
N SER A 826 -84.15 6.96 -26.78
CA SER A 826 -83.92 6.41 -28.16
C SER A 826 -82.64 5.55 -28.36
N GLY A 827 -82.72 4.22 -28.54
CA GLY A 827 -83.22 3.48 -29.71
C GLY A 827 -82.00 3.03 -30.53
N VAL A 828 -81.61 1.75 -30.66
CA VAL A 828 -82.28 0.68 -31.42
C VAL A 828 -81.61 -0.66 -31.07
N ARG A 829 -82.43 -1.73 -31.07
CA ARG A 829 -82.05 -3.14 -30.83
C ARG A 829 -81.23 -3.74 -31.98
N SER A 830 -80.27 -4.62 -31.65
CA SER A 830 -79.93 -5.81 -32.46
C SER A 830 -79.27 -6.86 -31.57
N GLY A 831 -79.74 -8.11 -31.71
CA GLY A 831 -79.49 -9.24 -30.82
C GLY A 831 -78.14 -9.97 -31.01
N PRO A 832 -77.98 -11.12 -30.33
CA PRO A 832 -76.68 -11.72 -30.03
C PRO A 832 -76.31 -12.85 -30.99
N SER A 833 -75.07 -12.87 -31.49
CA SER A 833 -74.34 -14.10 -31.88
C SER A 833 -72.94 -13.74 -32.39
N GLY A 834 -71.92 -14.39 -31.82
CA GLY A 834 -70.53 -14.19 -32.24
C GLY A 834 -69.55 -14.44 -31.10
N ALA A 835 -69.32 -15.71 -30.80
CA ALA A 835 -68.18 -16.15 -30.02
C ALA A 835 -66.88 -15.68 -30.71
N GLY A 836 -66.23 -14.67 -30.15
CA GLY A 836 -64.92 -14.20 -30.56
C GLY A 836 -63.94 -14.36 -29.42
N LEU A 837 -63.05 -15.36 -29.52
CA LEU A 837 -61.85 -15.52 -28.71
C LEU A 837 -61.14 -14.17 -28.56
N ARG A 838 -61.17 -13.58 -27.36
CA ARG A 838 -60.24 -12.49 -27.00
C ARG A 838 -58.94 -13.13 -26.53
N THR A 839 -58.14 -13.62 -27.48
CA THR A 839 -56.71 -13.85 -27.27
C THR A 839 -56.10 -12.54 -26.77
N HIS A 840 -55.63 -12.55 -25.53
CA HIS A 840 -54.91 -11.42 -24.93
C HIS A 840 -53.51 -11.40 -25.55
N GLY A 841 -53.38 -10.83 -26.74
CA GLY A 841 -52.07 -10.56 -27.35
C GLY A 841 -51.32 -9.53 -26.49
N ARG A 842 -50.06 -9.82 -26.18
CA ARG A 842 -49.12 -8.77 -25.76
C ARG A 842 -48.92 -7.87 -26.99
N SER A 843 -48.84 -6.55 -26.82
CA SER A 843 -48.49 -5.68 -27.96
C SER A 843 -46.97 -5.62 -28.02
N LEU A 844 -46.39 -6.00 -29.15
CA LEU A 844 -44.97 -5.78 -29.41
C LEU A 844 -44.67 -4.30 -29.62
N PRO A 845 -43.41 -3.87 -29.36
CA PRO A 845 -42.92 -2.57 -29.77
C PRO A 845 -43.24 -2.22 -31.23
N VAL A 846 -43.68 -0.99 -31.45
CA VAL A 846 -43.90 -0.43 -32.79
C VAL A 846 -42.55 -0.14 -33.43
N GLY A 847 -42.39 -0.49 -34.71
CA GLY A 847 -41.17 -0.26 -35.48
C GLY A 847 -40.56 -1.54 -36.02
N ARG A 848 -39.32 -1.43 -36.52
CA ARG A 848 -38.59 -2.57 -37.07
C ARG A 848 -37.83 -3.27 -35.96
N TRP A 849 -37.60 -4.56 -36.16
CA TRP A 849 -36.78 -5.42 -35.32
C TRP A 849 -35.46 -5.68 -36.02
N SER A 850 -34.36 -5.58 -35.29
CA SER A 850 -33.02 -5.78 -35.84
C SER A 850 -32.18 -6.62 -34.89
N LEU A 851 -31.20 -7.33 -35.46
CA LEU A 851 -30.16 -7.99 -34.68
C LEU A 851 -29.21 -6.93 -34.12
N TRP A 852 -28.73 -7.16 -32.90
CA TRP A 852 -27.57 -6.44 -32.37
C TRP A 852 -26.30 -6.97 -33.05
N GLN A 853 -26.00 -6.41 -34.22
CA GLN A 853 -24.73 -6.64 -34.90
C GLN A 853 -23.77 -5.50 -34.54
N GLY A 854 -22.60 -5.84 -33.99
CA GLY A 854 -21.49 -4.90 -33.95
C GLY A 854 -20.98 -4.71 -35.37
N SER A 855 -21.13 -3.51 -35.93
CA SER A 855 -20.55 -3.17 -37.22
C SER A 855 -19.06 -2.89 -37.03
N GLY A 856 -18.21 -3.86 -37.39
CA GLY A 856 -16.76 -3.69 -37.53
C GLY A 856 -15.92 -4.47 -36.51
N GLU A 857 -14.75 -4.93 -36.96
CA GLU A 857 -13.63 -5.32 -36.09
C GLU A 857 -13.15 -4.06 -35.37
N VAL A 858 -13.64 -3.82 -34.14
CA VAL A 858 -13.07 -2.79 -33.27
C VAL A 858 -11.91 -3.44 -32.53
N GLU A 859 -10.70 -2.89 -32.65
CA GLU A 859 -9.54 -3.34 -31.87
C GLU A 859 -9.88 -3.35 -30.36
N SER A 860 -9.57 -4.46 -29.68
CA SER A 860 -9.90 -4.67 -28.27
C SER A 860 -9.43 -3.54 -27.35
N GLY A 861 -8.30 -2.90 -27.67
CA GLY A 861 -7.74 -1.77 -26.91
C GLY A 861 -8.58 -0.49 -27.00
N SER A 862 -9.19 -0.20 -28.15
CA SER A 862 -10.06 0.97 -28.33
C SER A 862 -11.36 0.86 -27.53
N THR A 863 -11.83 -0.36 -27.30
CA THR A 863 -13.07 -0.62 -26.55
C THR A 863 -12.88 -0.45 -25.04
N GLU A 864 -11.78 -0.96 -24.50
CA GLU A 864 -11.45 -0.79 -23.07
C GLU A 864 -11.24 0.67 -22.71
N GLU A 865 -10.59 1.41 -23.60
CA GLU A 865 -10.41 2.85 -23.47
C GLU A 865 -11.76 3.59 -23.39
N ALA A 866 -12.70 3.27 -24.30
CA ALA A 866 -14.02 3.88 -24.31
C ALA A 866 -14.82 3.56 -23.02
N ILE A 867 -14.70 2.33 -22.49
CA ILE A 867 -15.31 1.99 -21.20
C ILE A 867 -14.66 2.77 -20.04
N ALA A 868 -13.34 2.93 -20.05
CA ALA A 868 -12.64 3.76 -19.05
C ALA A 868 -13.17 5.21 -19.07
N ARG A 869 -13.36 5.80 -20.26
CA ARG A 869 -14.00 7.14 -20.39
C ARG A 869 -15.44 7.14 -19.87
N GLN A 870 -16.22 6.10 -20.18
CA GLN A 870 -17.61 5.99 -19.71
C GLN A 870 -17.69 5.94 -18.17
N LEU A 871 -16.77 5.21 -17.52
CA LEU A 871 -16.72 5.13 -16.05
C LEU A 871 -16.39 6.49 -15.42
N LEU A 872 -15.42 7.21 -15.97
CA LEU A 872 -15.10 8.58 -15.53
C LEU A 872 -16.29 9.52 -15.73
N ARG A 873 -16.98 9.46 -16.87
CA ARG A 873 -18.19 10.25 -17.13
C ARG A 873 -19.30 9.95 -16.13
N ARG A 874 -19.48 8.68 -15.75
CA ARG A 874 -20.56 8.24 -14.86
C ARG A 874 -20.33 8.60 -13.40
N TYR A 875 -19.09 8.45 -12.93
CA TYR A 875 -18.77 8.56 -11.51
C TYR A 875 -17.91 9.77 -11.15
N GLY A 876 -17.27 10.43 -12.12
CA GLY A 876 -16.34 11.54 -11.92
C GLY A 876 -14.99 11.08 -11.34
N VAL A 877 -15.03 10.27 -10.27
CA VAL A 877 -13.90 9.61 -9.63
C VAL A 877 -14.08 8.09 -9.73
N VAL A 878 -13.04 7.38 -10.17
CA VAL A 878 -13.05 5.93 -10.36
C VAL A 878 -11.93 5.27 -9.56
N PHE A 879 -12.28 4.19 -8.87
CA PHE A 879 -11.35 3.34 -8.10
C PHE A 879 -11.87 1.89 -8.07
N ARG A 880 -10.99 0.96 -7.69
CA ARG A 880 -11.22 -0.50 -7.80
C ARG A 880 -12.57 -0.96 -7.23
N ASP A 881 -12.90 -0.57 -6.00
CA ASP A 881 -14.11 -1.03 -5.30
C ASP A 881 -15.39 -0.55 -6.00
N LEU A 882 -15.36 0.65 -6.59
CA LEU A 882 -16.49 1.20 -7.34
C LEU A 882 -16.74 0.42 -8.63
N VAL A 883 -15.66 0.01 -9.32
CA VAL A 883 -15.74 -0.78 -10.56
C VAL A 883 -16.30 -2.18 -10.32
N ALA A 884 -16.21 -2.73 -9.10
CA ALA A 884 -16.79 -4.04 -8.78
C ALA A 884 -18.31 -4.12 -8.96
N ARG A 885 -19.00 -2.97 -9.07
CA ARG A 885 -20.42 -2.89 -9.41
C ARG A 885 -20.71 -3.11 -10.90
N GLU A 886 -19.74 -2.86 -11.75
CA GLU A 886 -19.90 -2.76 -13.20
C GLU A 886 -19.78 -4.13 -13.86
N SER A 887 -20.91 -4.69 -14.29
CA SER A 887 -20.95 -6.04 -14.89
C SER A 887 -20.18 -6.16 -16.20
N LEU A 888 -19.98 -5.06 -16.92
CA LEU A 888 -19.29 -5.01 -18.21
C LEU A 888 -17.90 -4.37 -18.15
N ALA A 889 -17.44 -3.95 -16.96
CA ALA A 889 -16.14 -3.32 -16.85
C ALA A 889 -15.00 -4.33 -17.09
N PRO A 890 -13.96 -3.94 -17.84
CA PRO A 890 -12.69 -4.67 -17.86
C PRO A 890 -12.12 -4.81 -16.45
N GLY A 891 -11.20 -5.76 -16.25
CA GLY A 891 -10.46 -5.86 -15.00
C GLY A 891 -9.75 -4.54 -14.66
N TRP A 892 -9.69 -4.19 -13.37
CA TRP A 892 -9.11 -2.93 -12.90
C TRP A 892 -7.70 -2.64 -13.47
N ARG A 893 -6.87 -3.67 -13.64
CA ARG A 893 -5.53 -3.56 -14.24
C ARG A 893 -5.53 -2.99 -15.66
N ALA A 894 -6.46 -3.44 -16.51
CA ALA A 894 -6.58 -2.92 -17.87
C ALA A 894 -6.94 -1.43 -17.85
N LEU A 895 -7.89 -1.04 -16.97
CA LEU A 895 -8.29 0.36 -16.79
C LEU A 895 -7.15 1.24 -16.28
N LEU A 896 -6.31 0.73 -15.35
CA LEU A 896 -5.17 1.48 -14.79
C LEU A 896 -4.19 1.95 -15.88
N GLY A 897 -3.92 1.12 -16.89
CA GLY A 897 -3.02 1.50 -17.99
C GLY A 897 -3.53 2.74 -18.74
N PHE A 898 -4.83 2.82 -19.01
CA PHE A 898 -5.44 3.99 -19.66
C PHE A 898 -5.40 5.22 -18.74
N TYR A 899 -5.80 5.06 -17.47
CA TYR A 899 -5.87 6.20 -16.56
C TYR A 899 -4.50 6.81 -16.25
N ARG A 900 -3.46 5.99 -16.07
CA ARG A 900 -2.08 6.47 -15.88
C ARG A 900 -1.57 7.22 -17.12
N ARG A 901 -1.85 6.71 -18.33
CA ARG A 901 -1.50 7.43 -19.58
C ARG A 901 -2.21 8.78 -19.68
N TRP A 902 -3.50 8.85 -19.34
CA TRP A 902 -4.24 10.11 -19.36
C TRP A 902 -3.83 11.07 -18.24
N GLU A 903 -3.38 10.56 -17.10
CA GLU A 903 -2.75 11.36 -16.06
C GLU A 903 -1.44 11.98 -16.54
N ALA A 904 -0.57 11.19 -17.17
CA ALA A 904 0.67 11.69 -17.77
C ALA A 904 0.40 12.77 -18.85
N GLN A 905 -0.72 12.65 -19.57
CA GLN A 905 -1.19 13.66 -20.54
C GLN A 905 -1.92 14.85 -19.89
N GLY A 906 -2.15 14.85 -18.58
CA GLY A 906 -2.87 15.89 -17.85
C GLY A 906 -4.39 15.92 -18.07
N GLN A 907 -4.98 14.90 -18.69
CA GLN A 907 -6.43 14.80 -18.94
C GLN A 907 -7.21 14.36 -17.69
N VAL A 908 -6.57 13.58 -16.82
CA VAL A 908 -7.11 13.02 -15.58
C VAL A 908 -6.14 13.30 -14.45
N ARG A 909 -6.62 13.32 -13.20
CA ARG A 909 -5.77 13.43 -12.01
C ARG A 909 -5.78 12.11 -11.26
N GLY A 910 -4.62 11.53 -10.97
CA GLY A 910 -4.46 10.42 -10.05
C GLY A 910 -4.25 10.93 -8.63
N GLY A 911 -4.71 10.15 -7.65
CA GLY A 911 -4.58 10.54 -6.25
C GLY A 911 -5.47 9.74 -5.31
N ARG A 912 -5.60 10.22 -4.07
CA ARG A 912 -6.60 9.75 -3.11
C ARG A 912 -7.67 10.81 -2.96
N PHE A 913 -8.78 10.65 -3.66
CA PHE A 913 -9.90 11.60 -3.62
C PHE A 913 -10.97 11.19 -2.61
N VAL A 914 -11.13 9.89 -2.34
CA VAL A 914 -12.10 9.33 -1.40
C VAL A 914 -11.38 8.51 -0.33
N ALA A 915 -11.63 8.81 0.94
CA ALA A 915 -11.01 8.17 2.09
C ALA A 915 -11.65 6.80 2.40
N GLY A 916 -10.87 5.89 2.98
CA GLY A 916 -11.34 4.55 3.39
C GLY A 916 -11.19 3.46 2.31
N PHE A 917 -10.67 3.80 1.13
CA PHE A 917 -10.43 2.86 0.03
C PHE A 917 -8.95 2.73 -0.29
N VAL A 918 -8.49 1.50 -0.54
CA VAL A 918 -7.09 1.17 -0.81
C VAL A 918 -6.87 1.13 -2.32
N GLY A 919 -5.73 1.65 -2.77
CA GLY A 919 -5.32 1.66 -4.17
C GLY A 919 -5.41 3.04 -4.84
N GLU A 920 -5.02 3.08 -6.11
CA GLU A 920 -5.04 4.27 -6.95
C GLU A 920 -6.49 4.68 -7.28
N GLN A 921 -6.73 5.99 -7.33
CA GLN A 921 -8.00 6.57 -7.75
C GLN A 921 -7.74 7.63 -8.80
N PHE A 922 -8.66 7.76 -9.75
CA PHE A 922 -8.51 8.66 -10.90
C PHE A 922 -9.77 9.50 -11.05
N ALA A 923 -9.59 10.79 -11.31
CA ALA A 923 -10.70 11.74 -11.39
C ALA A 923 -10.56 12.72 -12.54
N LEU A 924 -11.68 13.08 -13.17
CA LEU A 924 -11.72 14.22 -14.10
C LEU A 924 -11.41 15.53 -13.35
N PRO A 925 -10.67 16.49 -13.94
CA PRO A 925 -10.35 17.76 -13.28
C PRO A 925 -11.59 18.50 -12.74
N GLU A 926 -12.63 18.58 -13.55
CA GLU A 926 -13.95 19.13 -13.18
C GLU A 926 -14.66 18.36 -12.06
N ALA A 927 -14.47 17.04 -11.97
CA ALA A 927 -15.00 16.23 -10.88
C ALA A 927 -14.27 16.53 -9.56
N VAL A 928 -12.95 16.76 -9.59
CA VAL A 928 -12.17 17.17 -8.41
C VAL A 928 -12.64 18.52 -7.89
N GLU A 929 -12.88 19.49 -8.78
CA GLU A 929 -13.40 20.81 -8.40
C GLU A 929 -14.81 20.71 -7.78
N ALA A 930 -15.70 19.94 -8.41
CA ALA A 930 -17.05 19.71 -7.90
C ALA A 930 -17.05 18.98 -6.54
N LEU A 931 -16.16 17.99 -6.35
CA LEU A 931 -15.99 17.28 -5.08
C LEU A 931 -15.51 18.23 -3.98
N ARG A 932 -14.57 19.14 -4.28
CA ARG A 932 -14.11 20.20 -3.37
C ARG A 932 -15.23 21.18 -3.02
N ALA A 933 -16.06 21.55 -3.99
CA ALA A 933 -17.21 22.43 -3.75
C ALA A 933 -18.21 21.80 -2.77
N VAL A 934 -18.47 20.49 -2.87
CA VAL A 934 -19.35 19.75 -1.95
C VAL A 934 -18.83 19.80 -0.51
N ARG A 935 -17.52 19.65 -0.30
CA ARG A 935 -16.88 19.77 1.03
C ARG A 935 -17.09 21.14 1.68
N ARG A 936 -17.09 22.22 0.87
CA ARG A 936 -17.28 23.60 1.37
C ARG A 936 -18.73 23.93 1.70
N VAL A 937 -19.69 23.16 1.18
CA VAL A 937 -21.12 23.35 1.47
C VAL A 937 -21.46 22.64 2.77
N ALA A 938 -21.97 23.39 3.74
CA ALA A 938 -22.44 22.87 5.03
C ALA A 938 -23.42 21.69 4.84
N GLU A 939 -23.44 20.79 5.82
CA GLU A 939 -24.33 19.64 5.83
C GLU A 939 -25.80 20.07 5.64
N ASP A 940 -26.42 19.55 4.57
CA ASP A 940 -27.78 19.88 4.21
C ASP A 940 -28.72 18.83 4.81
N ARG A 941 -29.79 19.25 5.48
CA ARG A 941 -30.77 18.33 6.07
C ARG A 941 -31.65 17.64 5.02
N GLU A 942 -31.41 17.90 3.74
CA GLU A 942 -32.12 17.31 2.62
C GLU A 942 -31.99 15.78 2.59
N VAL A 943 -33.13 15.10 2.47
CA VAL A 943 -33.22 13.64 2.37
C VAL A 943 -33.37 13.26 0.91
N ILE A 944 -32.46 12.42 0.41
CA ILE A 944 -32.49 11.90 -0.95
C ILE A 944 -32.94 10.44 -0.91
N VAL A 945 -33.95 10.10 -1.69
CA VAL A 945 -34.49 8.74 -1.78
C VAL A 945 -34.20 8.17 -3.16
N VAL A 946 -33.54 7.01 -3.20
CA VAL A 946 -33.26 6.29 -4.45
C VAL A 946 -33.80 4.87 -4.39
N SER A 947 -34.19 4.32 -5.52
CA SER A 947 -34.57 2.90 -5.62
C SER A 947 -33.36 2.01 -5.40
N ALA A 948 -33.54 0.81 -4.84
CA ALA A 948 -32.47 -0.18 -4.76
C ALA A 948 -31.93 -0.57 -6.16
N ALA A 949 -32.74 -0.41 -7.20
CA ALA A 949 -32.33 -0.63 -8.60
C ALA A 949 -31.44 0.49 -9.17
N ASP A 950 -31.33 1.63 -8.49
CA ASP A 950 -30.59 2.80 -8.95
C ASP A 950 -29.06 2.58 -8.89
N PRO A 951 -28.27 3.09 -9.85
CA PRO A 951 -26.80 3.02 -9.84
C PRO A 951 -26.13 3.71 -8.65
N LEU A 952 -26.86 4.50 -7.85
CA LEU A 952 -26.37 5.10 -6.61
C LEU A 952 -26.57 4.23 -5.37
N ASN A 953 -27.17 3.04 -5.48
CA ASN A 953 -27.24 2.07 -4.37
C ASN A 953 -25.86 1.45 -4.08
N LEU A 954 -24.99 2.18 -3.38
CA LEU A 954 -23.59 1.77 -3.14
C LEU A 954 -23.36 1.18 -1.73
N ILE A 955 -24.43 0.71 -1.08
CA ILE A 955 -24.37 0.05 0.23
C ILE A 955 -23.70 -1.33 0.08
N GLY A 956 -22.72 -1.61 0.95
CA GLY A 956 -21.90 -2.81 0.87
C GLY A 956 -20.90 -2.80 -0.29
N VAL A 957 -20.70 -1.64 -0.92
CA VAL A 957 -19.65 -1.39 -1.93
C VAL A 957 -18.71 -0.30 -1.40
N ILE A 958 -19.21 0.92 -1.23
CA ILE A 958 -18.45 2.04 -0.65
C ILE A 958 -19.06 2.58 0.64
N LEU A 959 -20.31 2.23 0.95
CA LEU A 959 -20.94 2.58 2.22
C LEU A 959 -21.06 1.34 3.11
N PRO A 960 -20.93 1.49 4.44
CA PRO A 960 -21.06 0.37 5.37
C PRO A 960 -22.47 -0.24 5.31
N GLY A 961 -22.59 -1.56 5.51
CA GLY A 961 -23.86 -2.29 5.53
C GLY A 961 -23.88 -3.50 4.60
N GLY A 962 -24.91 -4.35 4.74
CA GLY A 962 -25.13 -5.50 3.86
C GLY A 962 -25.59 -5.06 2.46
N LYS A 963 -25.08 -5.70 1.41
CA LYS A 963 -25.44 -5.38 0.02
C LYS A 963 -26.95 -5.48 -0.19
N VAL A 964 -27.56 -4.39 -0.69
CA VAL A 964 -28.99 -4.33 -1.01
C VAL A 964 -29.20 -4.77 -2.46
N SER A 965 -29.97 -5.84 -2.67
CA SER A 965 -30.25 -6.35 -4.02
C SER A 965 -31.03 -5.34 -4.87
N SER A 966 -30.58 -5.12 -6.11
CA SER A 966 -31.23 -4.25 -7.11
C SER A 966 -32.61 -4.72 -7.53
N VAL A 967 -32.97 -5.97 -7.22
CA VAL A 967 -34.26 -6.60 -7.59
C VAL A 967 -35.22 -6.70 -6.38
N SER A 968 -34.81 -6.20 -5.21
CA SER A 968 -35.58 -6.29 -3.96
C SER A 968 -36.88 -5.48 -3.93
N GLY A 969 -37.01 -4.46 -4.79
CA GLY A 969 -38.13 -3.51 -4.76
C GLY A 969 -38.11 -2.55 -3.56
N LEU A 970 -36.98 -2.49 -2.85
CA LEU A 970 -36.76 -1.55 -1.74
C LEU A 970 -36.28 -0.18 -2.24
N ALA A 971 -36.35 0.82 -1.38
CA ALA A 971 -35.78 2.15 -1.55
C ALA A 971 -34.86 2.48 -0.38
N ILE A 972 -33.91 3.37 -0.63
CA ILE A 972 -32.87 3.77 0.32
C ILE A 972 -32.98 5.28 0.53
N ALA A 973 -33.07 5.72 1.78
CA ALA A 973 -33.02 7.12 2.16
C ALA A 973 -31.63 7.50 2.65
N TYR A 974 -31.09 8.56 2.06
CA TYR A 974 -29.80 9.15 2.40
C TYR A 974 -30.00 10.51 3.06
N ARG A 975 -29.19 10.78 4.09
CA ARG A 975 -29.08 12.08 4.75
C ARG A 975 -27.59 12.40 4.86
N ASN A 976 -27.15 13.55 4.38
CA ASN A 976 -25.73 13.91 4.29
C ASN A 976 -24.85 12.84 3.60
N GLY A 977 -25.40 12.09 2.63
CA GLY A 977 -24.66 11.04 1.94
C GLY A 977 -24.55 9.70 2.68
N ALA A 978 -25.00 9.61 3.93
CA ALA A 978 -25.08 8.37 4.68
C ALA A 978 -26.49 7.76 4.58
N PRO A 979 -26.63 6.43 4.37
CA PRO A 979 -27.92 5.77 4.40
C PRO A 979 -28.45 5.69 5.84
N PHE A 980 -29.71 6.01 6.06
CA PHE A 980 -30.31 5.95 7.41
C PHE A 980 -31.63 5.16 7.51
N ASP A 981 -32.32 4.90 6.40
CA ASP A 981 -33.48 3.99 6.35
C ASP A 981 -33.53 3.23 5.02
N ILE A 982 -33.97 1.97 5.07
CA ILE A 982 -34.16 1.08 3.91
C ILE A 982 -35.52 0.41 4.07
N ALA A 983 -36.45 0.72 3.17
CA ALA A 983 -37.82 0.21 3.24
C ALA A 983 -38.48 0.23 1.85
N PRO A 984 -39.62 -0.45 1.65
CA PRO A 984 -40.42 -0.28 0.44
C PRO A 984 -40.74 1.21 0.21
N MET A 985 -40.61 1.68 -1.03
CA MET A 985 -40.69 3.11 -1.40
C MET A 985 -41.88 3.85 -0.76
N GLY A 986 -43.08 3.27 -0.82
CA GLY A 986 -44.28 3.89 -0.24
C GLY A 986 -44.28 3.98 1.29
N ALA A 987 -43.65 3.02 1.98
CA ALA A 987 -43.49 3.07 3.44
C ALA A 987 -42.47 4.15 3.83
N LEU A 988 -41.39 4.27 3.05
CA LEU A 988 -40.34 5.25 3.28
C LEU A 988 -40.85 6.69 3.09
N LEU A 989 -41.54 6.96 1.98
CA LEU A 989 -42.15 8.27 1.73
C LEU A 989 -43.20 8.64 2.80
N SER A 990 -43.99 7.67 3.26
CA SER A 990 -44.97 7.87 4.35
C SER A 990 -44.30 8.22 5.68
N ARG A 991 -43.13 7.62 6.00
CA ARG A 991 -42.36 7.96 7.20
C ARG A 991 -41.75 9.36 7.10
N LEU A 992 -41.16 9.70 5.95
CA LEU A 992 -40.60 11.04 5.71
C LEU A 992 -41.66 12.15 5.76
N GLN A 993 -42.88 11.87 5.30
CA GLN A 993 -44.01 12.80 5.42
C GLN A 993 -44.57 12.91 6.85
N ARG A 994 -44.32 11.91 7.70
CA ARG A 994 -44.79 11.85 9.09
C ARG A 994 -43.81 12.44 10.10
N GLU A 995 -42.54 12.64 9.76
CA GLU A 995 -41.61 13.44 10.58
C GLU A 995 -41.99 14.92 10.44
N PRO A 996 -42.61 15.56 11.45
CA PRO A 996 -42.68 17.01 11.46
C PRO A 996 -41.27 17.53 11.75
N THR A 997 -40.93 18.66 11.15
CA THR A 997 -39.78 19.50 11.52
C THR A 997 -39.86 19.91 13.00
N SER A 998 -39.47 19.03 13.92
CA SER A 998 -39.44 19.30 15.36
C SER A 998 -38.27 18.56 16.03
N VAL A 999 -37.06 19.07 15.83
CA VAL A 999 -36.02 18.97 16.86
C VAL A 999 -35.36 20.35 16.96
N ARG A 1000 -36.02 21.23 17.71
CA ARG A 1000 -35.33 22.32 18.43
C ARG A 1000 -34.59 21.66 19.60
N SER A 1001 -33.28 21.89 19.64
CA SER A 1001 -32.44 21.94 20.84
C SER A 1001 -32.66 20.86 21.90
N ARG A 1002 -31.85 19.80 21.84
CA ARG A 1002 -31.17 19.20 23.00
C ARG A 1002 -30.10 18.25 22.48
N GLU A 1003 -28.94 18.83 22.18
CA GLU A 1003 -27.60 18.33 22.51
C GLU A 1003 -26.60 19.45 22.21
#